data_AF-A0A0L0CE64-F1
#
_entry.id   AF-A0A0L0CE64-F1
#
_cell.length_a   1.000
_cell.length_b   1.000
_cell.length_c   1.000
_cell.angle_alpha   90.00
_cell.angle_beta   90.00
_cell.angle_gamma   90.00
#
_symmetry.space_group_name_H-M   'P 1'
#
loop_
_entity.id
_entity.type
_entity.pdbx_description
1 polymer ?
#
loop_
_entity_poly.entity_id
_entity_poly.type
_entity_poly.pdbx_seq_one_letter_code
_entity_poly.pdbx_strand_id
1 'polypeptide(L)'
;MFELTEFKNAVPMHMRSAVTQEMVDTINRVINDPLEAEAFKDNAITFTSVLKDGKFKMADYLNAVRYVTFKSSGCSNQEAYIRTFPERYADFVNRGYDDKRISSYVAMYTKGKLVVALQEQIMIPLRILNYDKKQEAINVLSGIIANPKATDKNKIEAANTLLTHLADPKENDNALNVNINLEGAEGIVAQLTKNMNEIASISQGRVIDGTASVKEMANVKLVETVDEWLNSVDYTEINTKYRPSPFAFKFVQFVVNIVNDGKGDSEPTPPVHLKMLDGLTTQHTHIANLCSRGLAKTTLFAEYLFLYIACFGEIDGFGKVHVAMYVADSMDNGAKNLRKNLENRYLQSQTLQKFVPVAKFTDKRIEFVNADGHKFGLGLFGAKTGIRGNKMYGKRPTLAVLDDLVSDEDAKSKTEMEAIKDTVYNGVDHALDPTKKKIVFNGTPFNKNDVLYEAVESGGWYVNVYPICERFPCEEHEFVGAWPERFSYEFVKSQYELAVRTGRIKSFNQELMLRIASDEERMIQESWIQYYSRTNLMTQLQNYHYYITTDFAVSSKESADYSVIIVWAYDYQGNWYLVDGICKKQEMDANLNDLFRLVQIYNPQSVGVEVTGQQSGFISWIRREQEMRNLYFSFARSGSRKEPGIRPVTDKLTRMKMAVPLFATGKIFFPKEISTEKLMVELLDELRMAMYGGFKSKHDDALDNVSMLPLMEAIKPSMPVNIVYNAGTGLSKGELQSLAIGGSGSGVIPEEHRATLIEHINKGLLQLFARFPLKEAQVVIELHDHINIYYLREKYCSLNEDSPVDRKYRYIAETPESRFGNNVLRIDQVFNKEGRRQDLNDDPMCPSLRIPEFDAIQVPRPITGEILFVIYRASHEQIPDDATDDYEVHLPSSHLEALNSYVAHRVFMAIGGERQTAKGQEQLAKFNSLISLIEEKNLDNNSYQATNTRFCCGGFV
;
A
#
# COMPACT_ATOMS: atom_id res chain seq x y z
N MET A 1 16.83 -36.37 25.12
CA MET A 1 16.65 -37.55 24.25
C MET A 1 15.46 -37.28 23.33
N PHE A 2 15.60 -37.60 22.05
CA PHE A 2 14.56 -37.44 21.04
C PHE A 2 13.44 -38.45 21.28
N GLU A 3 12.18 -37.99 21.41
CA GLU A 3 11.02 -38.88 21.50
C GLU A 3 10.44 -39.19 20.11
N LEU A 4 9.98 -40.42 19.90
CA LEU A 4 9.41 -40.87 18.62
C LEU A 4 8.21 -40.01 18.18
N THR A 5 7.41 -39.56 19.14
CA THR A 5 6.25 -38.69 18.95
C THR A 5 6.65 -37.30 18.43
N GLU A 6 7.71 -36.72 18.99
CA GLU A 6 8.25 -35.42 18.60
C GLU A 6 8.77 -35.46 17.16
N PHE A 7 9.52 -36.51 16.79
CA PHE A 7 10.06 -36.67 15.44
C PHE A 7 8.96 -36.97 14.40
N LYS A 8 7.99 -37.81 14.74
CA LYS A 8 6.84 -38.10 13.84
C LYS A 8 6.02 -36.85 13.56
N ASN A 9 5.89 -35.93 14.50
CA ASN A 9 5.13 -34.71 14.31
C ASN A 9 5.84 -33.73 13.36
N ALA A 10 7.18 -33.70 13.37
CA ALA A 10 8.00 -32.88 12.47
C ALA A 10 8.03 -33.38 11.02
N VAL A 11 7.92 -34.70 10.80
CA VAL A 11 7.98 -35.35 9.47
C VAL A 11 6.65 -35.22 8.69
N PRO A 12 6.68 -35.03 7.35
CA PRO A 12 5.46 -34.89 6.54
C PRO A 12 4.53 -36.09 6.68
N MET A 13 3.21 -35.85 6.67
CA MET A 13 2.18 -36.82 7.05
C MET A 13 2.29 -38.17 6.33
N HIS A 14 2.71 -38.17 5.05
CA HIS A 14 2.87 -39.37 4.22
C HIS A 14 4.13 -40.20 4.53
N MET A 15 5.11 -39.67 5.28
CA MET A 15 6.35 -40.36 5.67
C MET A 15 6.39 -40.74 7.15
N ARG A 16 5.39 -40.36 7.95
CA ARG A 16 5.34 -40.66 9.40
C ARG A 16 5.36 -42.15 9.73
N SER A 17 4.86 -43.00 8.82
CA SER A 17 4.88 -44.46 8.94
C SER A 17 6.27 -45.07 8.76
N ALA A 18 7.19 -44.36 8.08
CA ALA A 18 8.57 -44.81 7.84
C ALA A 18 9.53 -44.50 9.01
N VAL A 19 9.06 -43.74 10.01
CA VAL A 19 9.84 -43.38 11.20
C VAL A 19 9.75 -44.49 12.25
N THR A 20 10.84 -45.23 12.47
CA THR A 20 10.92 -46.33 13.44
C THR A 20 11.60 -45.90 14.74
N GLN A 21 11.31 -46.61 15.84
CA GLN A 21 11.98 -46.38 17.13
C GLN A 21 13.49 -46.62 17.03
N GLU A 22 13.91 -47.61 16.25
CA GLU A 22 15.33 -47.92 15.98
C GLU A 22 16.09 -46.74 15.34
N MET A 23 15.44 -45.96 14.47
CA MET A 23 16.03 -44.75 13.88
C MET A 23 16.21 -43.65 14.93
N VAL A 24 15.23 -43.46 15.81
CA VAL A 24 15.27 -42.48 16.90
C VAL A 24 16.34 -42.87 17.94
N ASP A 25 16.47 -44.16 18.23
CA ASP A 25 17.49 -44.69 19.14
C ASP A 25 18.89 -44.55 18.53
N THR A 26 19.03 -44.71 17.22
CA THR A 26 20.30 -44.47 16.50
C THR A 26 20.69 -42.98 16.55
N ILE A 27 19.73 -42.07 16.39
CA ILE A 27 19.94 -40.63 16.54
C ILE A 27 20.43 -40.29 17.97
N ASN A 28 19.80 -40.90 18.98
CA ASN A 28 20.15 -40.68 20.38
C ASN A 28 21.49 -41.30 20.80
N ARG A 29 22.00 -42.33 20.09
CA ARG A 29 23.21 -43.09 20.46
C ARG A 29 24.50 -42.58 19.82
N VAL A 30 24.42 -41.77 18.76
CA VAL A 30 25.55 -41.48 17.86
C VAL A 30 26.32 -40.19 18.16
N ILE A 31 25.82 -39.34 19.05
CA ILE A 31 26.45 -38.04 19.35
C ILE A 31 26.87 -37.99 20.81
N ASN A 32 28.18 -38.13 21.05
CA ASN A 32 28.77 -38.14 22.39
C ASN A 32 28.94 -36.74 23.00
N ASP A 33 28.84 -35.68 22.18
CA ASP A 33 28.89 -34.28 22.62
C ASP A 33 27.47 -33.69 22.74
N PRO A 34 27.03 -33.26 23.93
CA PRO A 34 25.70 -32.67 24.15
C PRO A 34 25.36 -31.50 23.22
N LEU A 35 26.34 -30.68 22.83
CA LEU A 35 26.14 -29.51 21.97
C LEU A 35 25.95 -29.88 20.50
N GLU A 36 26.73 -30.85 20.01
CA GLU A 36 26.55 -31.37 18.64
C GLU A 36 25.23 -32.15 18.50
N ALA A 37 24.76 -32.77 19.60
CA ALA A 37 23.51 -33.54 19.63
C ALA A 37 22.30 -32.63 19.49
N GLU A 38 22.32 -31.48 20.16
CA GLU A 38 21.28 -30.46 20.09
C GLU A 38 21.26 -29.78 18.70
N ALA A 39 22.42 -29.39 18.17
CA ALA A 39 22.52 -28.82 16.82
C ALA A 39 22.05 -29.80 15.73
N PHE A 40 22.37 -31.09 15.87
CA PHE A 40 21.85 -32.11 14.97
C PHE A 40 20.34 -32.29 15.11
N LYS A 41 19.81 -32.24 16.34
CA LYS A 41 18.37 -32.32 16.63
C LYS A 41 17.60 -31.22 15.90
N ASP A 42 18.06 -29.99 16.07
CA ASP A 42 17.42 -28.80 15.54
C ASP A 42 17.50 -28.77 14.01
N ASN A 43 18.66 -29.12 13.44
CA ASN A 43 18.84 -29.22 11.99
C ASN A 43 17.96 -30.31 11.38
N ALA A 44 17.83 -31.47 12.04
CA ALA A 44 17.00 -32.57 11.54
C ALA A 44 15.51 -32.21 11.49
N ILE A 45 15.03 -31.39 12.45
CA ILE A 45 13.64 -30.89 12.50
C ILE A 45 13.45 -29.72 11.51
N THR A 46 14.40 -28.79 11.45
CA THR A 46 14.31 -27.57 10.65
C THR A 46 14.26 -27.86 9.16
N PHE A 47 15.06 -28.83 8.69
CA PHE A 47 15.18 -29.13 7.26
C PHE A 47 14.20 -30.21 6.77
N THR A 48 13.20 -30.55 7.58
CA THR A 48 12.19 -31.55 7.23
C THR A 48 11.36 -31.14 6.00
N SER A 49 11.39 -29.86 5.63
CA SER A 49 10.84 -29.32 4.38
C SER A 49 11.48 -29.93 3.12
N VAL A 50 12.76 -30.31 3.15
CA VAL A 50 13.50 -30.93 2.03
C VAL A 50 12.94 -32.32 1.68
N LEU A 51 12.22 -32.95 2.61
CA LEU A 51 11.58 -34.25 2.41
C LEU A 51 10.18 -34.14 1.75
N LYS A 52 9.61 -32.94 1.58
CA LYS A 52 8.23 -32.76 1.06
C LYS A 52 8.05 -33.27 -0.38
N ASP A 53 9.11 -33.29 -1.18
CA ASP A 53 9.06 -33.72 -2.59
C ASP A 53 9.08 -35.25 -2.79
N GLY A 54 9.18 -36.05 -1.71
CA GLY A 54 9.10 -37.51 -1.76
C GLY A 54 10.24 -38.24 -2.49
N LYS A 55 11.31 -37.54 -2.89
CA LYS A 55 12.40 -38.08 -3.73
C LYS A 55 13.54 -38.77 -2.97
N PHE A 56 13.65 -38.59 -1.65
CA PHE A 56 14.81 -39.04 -0.86
C PHE A 56 14.41 -40.01 0.26
N LYS A 57 15.26 -41.01 0.53
CA LYS A 57 15.03 -41.96 1.64
C LYS A 57 15.38 -41.30 2.97
N MET A 58 14.63 -41.61 4.02
CA MET A 58 14.84 -41.06 5.37
C MET A 58 16.25 -41.34 5.92
N ALA A 59 16.81 -42.52 5.66
CA ALA A 59 18.17 -42.86 6.08
C ALA A 59 19.24 -42.00 5.36
N ASP A 60 19.03 -41.65 4.09
CA ASP A 60 19.96 -40.80 3.35
C ASP A 60 19.88 -39.35 3.82
N TYR A 61 18.69 -38.89 4.19
CA TYR A 61 18.45 -37.57 4.80
C TYR A 61 19.15 -37.42 6.14
N LEU A 62 18.99 -38.37 7.06
CA LEU A 62 19.66 -38.30 8.38
C LEU A 62 21.19 -38.30 8.25
N ASN A 63 21.74 -39.07 7.30
CA ASN A 63 23.17 -39.04 7.01
C ASN A 63 23.63 -37.69 6.42
N ALA A 64 22.82 -37.09 5.54
CA ALA A 64 23.13 -35.79 4.95
C ALA A 64 23.05 -34.66 5.99
N VAL A 65 22.03 -34.64 6.85
CA VAL A 65 21.92 -33.70 7.96
C VAL A 65 23.13 -33.84 8.89
N ARG A 66 23.55 -35.07 9.20
CA ARG A 66 24.70 -35.33 10.08
C ARG A 66 26.00 -34.79 9.48
N TYR A 67 26.20 -35.05 8.18
CA TYR A 67 27.35 -34.52 7.45
C TYR A 67 27.40 -32.99 7.47
N VAL A 68 26.26 -32.33 7.26
CA VAL A 68 26.22 -30.87 7.26
C VAL A 68 26.35 -30.28 8.66
N THR A 69 25.81 -30.92 9.70
CA THR A 69 26.04 -30.51 11.10
C THR A 69 27.53 -30.53 11.43
N PHE A 70 28.26 -31.61 11.12
CA PHE A 70 29.72 -31.63 11.35
C PHE A 70 30.47 -30.56 10.54
N LYS A 71 30.01 -30.27 9.32
CA LYS A 71 30.57 -29.20 8.49
C LYS A 71 30.34 -27.82 9.12
N SER A 72 29.14 -27.57 9.67
CA SER A 72 28.80 -26.32 10.37
C SER A 72 29.56 -26.18 11.69
N SER A 73 29.94 -27.28 12.34
CA SER A 73 30.82 -27.29 13.52
C SER A 73 32.31 -27.06 13.17
N GLY A 74 32.64 -26.75 11.91
CA GLY A 74 33.99 -26.38 11.48
C GLY A 74 34.86 -27.54 10.98
N CYS A 75 34.33 -28.76 10.84
CA CYS A 75 35.09 -29.88 10.27
C CYS A 75 35.32 -29.68 8.75
N SER A 76 36.49 -30.11 8.25
CA SER A 76 36.74 -30.19 6.81
C SER A 76 35.81 -31.21 6.13
N ASN A 77 35.67 -31.13 4.80
CA ASN A 77 34.81 -32.05 4.05
C ASN A 77 35.17 -33.53 4.30
N GLN A 78 36.46 -33.82 4.48
CA GLN A 78 36.97 -35.17 4.71
C GLN A 78 36.72 -35.63 6.15
N GLU A 79 36.94 -34.78 7.14
CA GLU A 79 36.65 -35.08 8.55
C GLU A 79 35.14 -35.28 8.79
N ALA A 80 34.30 -34.40 8.23
CA ALA A 80 32.85 -34.51 8.30
C ALA A 80 32.36 -35.82 7.66
N TYR A 81 32.98 -36.24 6.55
CA TYR A 81 32.63 -37.51 5.89
C TYR A 81 33.04 -38.73 6.73
N ILE A 82 34.24 -38.71 7.30
CA ILE A 82 34.75 -39.81 8.15
C ILE A 82 33.87 -39.98 9.40
N ARG A 83 33.49 -38.87 10.05
CA ARG A 83 32.60 -38.89 11.22
C ARG A 83 31.17 -39.33 10.88
N THR A 84 30.72 -39.05 9.66
CA THR A 84 29.42 -39.52 9.16
C THR A 84 29.48 -41.00 8.78
N PHE A 85 30.56 -41.48 8.16
CA PHE A 85 30.66 -42.87 7.69
C PHE A 85 31.93 -43.58 8.17
N PRO A 86 32.09 -43.83 9.49
CA PRO A 86 33.32 -44.40 10.04
C PRO A 86 33.61 -45.80 9.50
N GLU A 87 32.59 -46.64 9.31
CA GLU A 87 32.74 -47.99 8.76
C GLU A 87 33.15 -48.00 7.29
N ARG A 88 32.63 -47.06 6.48
CA ARG A 88 33.02 -46.95 5.06
C ARG A 88 34.45 -46.48 4.92
N TYR A 89 34.90 -45.58 5.80
CA TYR A 89 36.29 -45.16 5.84
C TYR A 89 37.21 -46.31 6.25
N ALA A 90 36.83 -47.11 7.26
CA ALA A 90 37.58 -48.31 7.64
C ALA A 90 37.68 -49.34 6.50
N ASP A 91 36.62 -49.53 5.71
CA ASP A 91 36.64 -50.38 4.51
C ASP A 91 37.56 -49.82 3.42
N PHE A 92 37.58 -48.50 3.20
CA PHE A 92 38.52 -47.87 2.26
C PHE A 92 39.99 -48.07 2.66
N VAL A 93 40.28 -47.97 3.96
CA VAL A 93 41.62 -48.23 4.51
C VAL A 93 41.99 -49.71 4.36
N ASN A 94 41.08 -50.63 4.69
CA ASN A 94 41.30 -52.07 4.54
C ASN A 94 41.50 -52.51 3.08
N ARG A 95 40.92 -51.78 2.13
CA ARG A 95 41.09 -52.00 0.68
C ARG A 95 42.31 -51.27 0.09
N GLY A 96 43.08 -50.54 0.91
CA GLY A 96 44.31 -49.85 0.50
C GLY A 96 44.08 -48.67 -0.44
N TYR A 97 42.97 -47.93 -0.30
CA TYR A 97 42.71 -46.75 -1.14
C TYR A 97 43.65 -45.60 -0.74
N ASP A 98 44.15 -44.86 -1.75
CA ASP A 98 44.97 -43.67 -1.54
C ASP A 98 44.10 -42.43 -1.22
N ASP A 99 44.69 -41.45 -0.53
CA ASP A 99 43.97 -40.25 -0.07
C ASP A 99 43.27 -39.52 -1.21
N LYS A 100 43.87 -39.49 -2.40
CA LYS A 100 43.30 -38.85 -3.59
C LYS A 100 41.99 -39.50 -4.02
N ARG A 101 41.91 -40.83 -3.96
CA ARG A 101 40.69 -41.58 -4.29
C ARG A 101 39.65 -41.42 -3.19
N ILE A 102 40.04 -41.40 -1.92
CA ILE A 102 39.13 -41.13 -0.81
C ILE A 102 38.53 -39.72 -0.94
N SER A 103 39.33 -38.68 -1.22
CA SER A 103 38.85 -37.32 -1.44
C SER A 103 37.87 -37.21 -2.62
N SER A 104 37.99 -38.08 -3.64
CA SER A 104 37.03 -38.11 -4.77
C SER A 104 35.64 -38.60 -4.34
N TYR A 105 35.56 -39.63 -3.48
CA TYR A 105 34.29 -40.11 -2.92
C TYR A 105 33.65 -39.10 -1.98
N VAL A 106 34.47 -38.40 -1.17
CA VAL A 106 34.02 -37.29 -0.33
C VAL A 106 33.42 -36.18 -1.19
N ALA A 107 34.14 -35.75 -2.23
CA ALA A 107 33.67 -34.69 -3.14
C ALA A 107 32.37 -35.05 -3.87
N MET A 108 32.20 -36.33 -4.26
CA MET A 108 30.94 -36.80 -4.85
C MET A 108 29.78 -36.72 -3.86
N TYR A 109 30.01 -37.05 -2.59
CA TYR A 109 28.97 -36.95 -1.55
C TYR A 109 28.64 -35.49 -1.21
N THR A 110 29.64 -34.61 -1.09
CA THR A 110 29.44 -33.17 -0.86
C THR A 110 28.62 -32.53 -1.97
N LYS A 111 28.82 -32.95 -3.23
CA LYS A 111 28.07 -32.48 -4.41
C LYS A 111 26.73 -33.21 -4.62
N GLY A 112 26.36 -34.12 -3.72
CA GLY A 112 25.08 -34.82 -3.79
C GLY A 112 23.91 -33.86 -3.61
N LYS A 113 22.86 -34.00 -4.43
CA LYS A 113 21.70 -33.09 -4.45
C LYS A 113 21.10 -32.81 -3.07
N LEU A 114 21.03 -33.83 -2.22
CA LEU A 114 20.49 -33.72 -0.86
C LEU A 114 21.39 -32.90 0.08
N VAL A 115 22.71 -33.07 -0.02
CA VAL A 115 23.69 -32.34 0.80
C VAL A 115 23.75 -30.87 0.38
N VAL A 116 23.64 -30.59 -0.93
CA VAL A 116 23.60 -29.22 -1.47
C VAL A 116 22.34 -28.49 -1.00
N ALA A 117 21.16 -29.10 -1.13
CA ALA A 117 19.90 -28.50 -0.69
C ALA A 117 19.88 -28.19 0.82
N LEU A 118 20.47 -29.07 1.64
CA LEU A 118 20.63 -28.82 3.08
C LEU A 118 21.62 -27.70 3.38
N GLN A 119 22.74 -27.64 2.65
CA GLN A 119 23.73 -26.55 2.82
C GLN A 119 23.15 -25.19 2.44
N GLU A 120 22.35 -25.10 1.38
CA GLU A 120 21.68 -23.87 0.96
C GLU A 120 20.74 -23.32 2.03
N GLN A 121 20.07 -24.20 2.78
CA GLN A 121 19.16 -23.80 3.88
C GLN A 121 19.91 -23.36 5.16
N ILE A 122 21.18 -23.71 5.32
CA ILE A 122 22.02 -23.38 6.49
C ILE A 122 22.88 -22.12 6.24
N MET A 123 22.99 -21.68 4.99
CA MET A 123 23.80 -20.52 4.63
C MET A 123 23.18 -19.21 5.16
N ILE A 124 23.61 -18.78 6.35
CA ILE A 124 23.69 -17.34 6.65
C ILE A 124 24.66 -16.76 5.60
N PRO A 125 24.29 -15.71 4.84
CA PRO A 125 25.18 -15.17 3.84
C PRO A 125 26.52 -14.79 4.47
N LEU A 126 27.62 -15.43 4.04
CA LEU A 126 29.00 -15.10 4.42
C LEU A 126 29.33 -13.61 4.29
N ARG A 127 28.57 -12.89 3.47
CA ARG A 127 28.60 -11.43 3.29
C ARG A 127 28.17 -10.64 4.53
N ILE A 128 27.25 -11.17 5.34
CA ILE A 128 26.79 -10.54 6.58
C ILE A 128 27.81 -10.80 7.69
N LEU A 129 28.36 -12.02 7.74
CA LEU A 129 29.35 -12.42 8.75
C LEU A 129 30.70 -11.68 8.65
N ASN A 130 31.08 -11.22 7.45
CA ASN A 130 32.36 -10.54 7.17
C ASN A 130 32.17 -9.08 6.72
N TYR A 131 31.05 -8.46 7.10
CA TYR A 131 30.75 -7.08 6.70
C TYR A 131 31.81 -6.08 7.21
N ASP A 132 32.32 -6.32 8.42
CA ASP A 132 33.44 -5.60 9.04
C ASP A 132 34.71 -5.65 8.17
N LYS A 133 35.07 -6.84 7.66
CA LYS A 133 36.23 -7.05 6.79
C LYS A 133 36.05 -6.39 5.42
N LYS A 134 34.82 -6.37 4.91
CA LYS A 134 34.48 -5.64 3.68
C LYS A 134 34.68 -4.13 3.87
N GLN A 135 34.21 -3.59 5.00
CA GLN A 135 34.39 -2.16 5.32
C GLN A 135 35.87 -1.82 5.53
N GLU A 136 36.65 -2.69 6.16
CA GLU A 136 38.09 -2.54 6.34
C GLU A 136 38.84 -2.47 4.99
N ALA A 137 38.49 -3.34 4.03
CA ALA A 137 39.07 -3.32 2.69
C ALA A 137 38.69 -2.05 1.88
N ILE A 138 37.45 -1.56 2.01
CA ILE A 138 37.00 -0.30 1.42
C ILE A 138 37.82 0.88 1.96
N ASN A 139 38.05 0.91 3.27
CA ASN A 139 38.84 1.96 3.91
C ASN A 139 40.31 1.96 3.44
N VAL A 140 40.91 0.78 3.25
CA VAL A 140 42.27 0.63 2.70
C VAL A 140 42.36 1.15 1.26
N LEU A 141 41.41 0.75 0.40
CA LEU A 141 41.38 1.21 -1.00
C LEU A 141 41.15 2.73 -1.10
N SER A 142 40.26 3.29 -0.28
CA SER A 142 40.05 4.74 -0.17
C SER A 142 41.33 5.46 0.30
N GLY A 143 42.06 4.88 1.26
CA GLY A 143 43.35 5.38 1.71
C GLY A 143 44.43 5.39 0.61
N ILE A 144 44.45 4.40 -0.28
CA ILE A 144 45.38 4.35 -1.42
C ILE A 144 45.05 5.43 -2.45
N ILE A 145 43.77 5.68 -2.72
CA ILE A 145 43.30 6.75 -3.62
C ILE A 145 43.72 8.12 -3.07
N ALA A 146 43.55 8.35 -1.77
CA ALA A 146 43.87 9.61 -1.10
C ALA A 146 45.39 9.81 -0.85
N ASN A 147 46.22 8.78 -1.01
CA ASN A 147 47.65 8.87 -0.71
C ASN A 147 48.42 9.61 -1.83
N PRO A 148 49.00 10.79 -1.56
CA PRO A 148 49.72 11.57 -2.57
C PRO A 148 51.00 10.89 -3.09
N LYS A 149 51.54 9.89 -2.37
CA LYS A 149 52.73 9.13 -2.77
C LYS A 149 52.42 7.87 -3.59
N ALA A 150 51.15 7.48 -3.72
CA ALA A 150 50.76 6.36 -4.56
C ALA A 150 50.83 6.77 -6.05
N THR A 151 51.29 5.87 -6.91
CA THR A 151 51.36 6.10 -8.35
C THR A 151 49.96 6.22 -8.95
N ASP A 152 49.81 6.99 -10.03
CA ASP A 152 48.51 7.21 -10.67
C ASP A 152 47.88 5.90 -11.12
N LYS A 153 48.70 4.93 -11.57
CA LYS A 153 48.26 3.58 -11.89
C LYS A 153 47.60 2.89 -10.67
N ASN A 154 48.23 2.94 -9.50
CA ASN A 154 47.70 2.29 -8.29
C ASN A 154 46.43 2.98 -7.78
N LYS A 155 46.32 4.30 -7.95
CA LYS A 155 45.11 5.07 -7.61
C LYS A 155 43.95 4.70 -8.52
N ILE A 156 44.19 4.62 -9.83
CA ILE A 156 43.18 4.23 -10.83
C ILE A 156 42.74 2.79 -10.60
N GLU A 157 43.67 1.88 -10.34
CA GLU A 157 43.37 0.47 -10.06
C GLU A 157 42.55 0.32 -8.77
N ALA A 158 42.94 1.01 -7.69
CA ALA A 158 42.17 1.03 -6.44
C ALA A 158 40.76 1.61 -6.62
N ALA A 159 40.61 2.69 -7.40
CA ALA A 159 39.31 3.31 -7.68
C ALA A 159 38.39 2.39 -8.52
N ASN A 160 38.93 1.73 -9.54
CA ASN A 160 38.17 0.78 -10.37
C ASN A 160 37.73 -0.46 -9.56
N THR A 161 38.60 -0.97 -8.68
CA THR A 161 38.25 -2.06 -7.77
C THR A 161 37.15 -1.65 -6.80
N LEU A 162 37.21 -0.42 -6.26
CA LEU A 162 36.18 0.12 -5.37
C LEU A 162 34.82 0.23 -6.08
N LEU A 163 34.79 0.78 -7.30
CA LEU A 163 33.58 0.89 -8.12
C LEU A 163 32.98 -0.47 -8.47
N THR A 164 33.81 -1.48 -8.72
CA THR A 164 33.35 -2.84 -9.05
C THR A 164 32.69 -3.52 -7.84
N HIS A 165 33.20 -3.29 -6.62
CA HIS A 165 32.69 -3.94 -5.40
C HIS A 165 31.60 -3.15 -4.64
N LEU A 166 31.40 -1.89 -5.01
CA LEU A 166 30.32 -1.02 -4.54
C LEU A 166 29.18 -0.88 -5.56
N ALA A 167 29.33 -1.42 -6.78
CA ALA A 167 28.24 -1.48 -7.73
C ALA A 167 27.02 -2.18 -7.11
N ASP A 168 25.83 -1.71 -7.48
CA ASP A 168 24.57 -2.40 -7.19
C ASP A 168 24.69 -3.86 -7.62
N PRO A 169 24.06 -4.81 -6.91
CA PRO A 169 24.12 -6.20 -7.28
C PRO A 169 23.61 -6.35 -8.72
N LYS A 170 24.54 -6.62 -9.65
CA LYS A 170 24.18 -7.22 -10.94
C LYS A 170 23.45 -8.51 -10.60
N GLU A 171 22.29 -8.72 -11.20
CA GLU A 171 21.53 -9.97 -11.08
C GLU A 171 22.51 -11.14 -11.20
N ASN A 172 22.69 -11.88 -10.10
CA ASN A 172 23.62 -13.00 -10.10
C ASN A 172 23.00 -14.11 -10.93
N ASP A 173 23.67 -14.37 -12.04
CA ASP A 173 23.49 -15.36 -13.10
C ASP A 173 23.59 -16.83 -12.63
N ASN A 174 23.10 -17.16 -11.42
CA ASN A 174 23.13 -18.51 -10.86
C ASN A 174 21.92 -18.88 -9.98
N ALA A 175 20.84 -18.12 -10.03
CA ALA A 175 19.54 -18.64 -9.59
C ALA A 175 19.00 -19.55 -10.70
N LEU A 176 18.91 -20.85 -10.40
CA LEU A 176 18.08 -21.83 -11.11
C LEU A 176 18.16 -21.78 -12.64
N ASN A 177 18.95 -22.68 -13.23
CA ASN A 177 18.68 -23.25 -14.55
C ASN A 177 17.32 -24.00 -14.51
N VAL A 178 16.21 -23.27 -14.40
CA VAL A 178 14.99 -23.64 -15.12
C VAL A 178 15.29 -23.21 -16.54
N ASN A 179 15.50 -24.20 -17.40
CA ASN A 179 15.70 -24.01 -18.82
C ASN A 179 14.37 -23.50 -19.42
N ILE A 180 14.05 -22.22 -19.19
CA ILE A 180 13.05 -21.50 -19.93
C ILE A 180 13.81 -20.96 -21.14
N ASN A 181 13.59 -21.59 -22.29
CA ASN A 181 14.02 -21.07 -23.58
C ASN A 181 13.43 -19.65 -23.75
N LEU A 182 14.21 -18.64 -23.41
CA LEU A 182 13.91 -17.22 -23.54
C LEU A 182 14.29 -16.69 -24.94
N GLU A 183 14.05 -17.47 -26.00
CA GLU A 183 14.17 -16.97 -27.38
C GLU A 183 12.86 -16.30 -27.88
N GLY A 184 11.83 -16.17 -27.04
CA GLY A 184 10.51 -15.63 -27.43
C GLY A 184 10.08 -14.30 -26.80
N ALA A 185 10.74 -13.85 -25.74
CA ALA A 185 10.33 -12.66 -24.97
C ALA A 185 10.84 -11.34 -25.54
N GLU A 186 11.81 -11.38 -26.47
CA GLU A 186 12.37 -10.17 -27.08
C GLU A 186 11.30 -9.34 -27.83
N GLY A 187 10.26 -9.98 -28.39
CA GLY A 187 9.23 -9.27 -29.15
C GLY A 187 8.31 -8.37 -28.30
N ILE A 188 7.89 -8.85 -27.11
CA ILE A 188 7.00 -8.09 -26.22
C ILE A 188 7.78 -6.99 -25.50
N VAL A 189 8.99 -7.32 -25.04
CA VAL A 189 9.89 -6.33 -24.41
C VAL A 189 10.32 -5.28 -25.43
N ALA A 190 10.61 -5.64 -26.69
CA ALA A 190 10.92 -4.68 -27.73
C ALA A 190 9.71 -3.78 -28.09
N GLN A 191 8.50 -4.33 -28.09
CA GLN A 191 7.27 -3.55 -28.32
C GLN A 191 6.99 -2.57 -27.17
N LEU A 192 7.13 -3.02 -25.92
CA LEU A 192 7.04 -2.16 -24.73
C LEU A 192 8.11 -1.08 -24.74
N THR A 193 9.34 -1.43 -25.10
CA THR A 193 10.45 -0.47 -25.23
C THR A 193 10.19 0.53 -26.35
N LYS A 194 9.61 0.10 -27.48
CA LYS A 194 9.24 0.98 -28.59
C LYS A 194 8.09 1.93 -28.22
N ASN A 195 7.06 1.42 -27.55
CA ASN A 195 5.95 2.23 -27.04
C ASN A 195 6.44 3.21 -25.96
N MET A 196 7.35 2.79 -25.07
CA MET A 196 8.02 3.65 -24.09
C MET A 196 8.83 4.75 -24.78
N ASN A 197 9.54 4.44 -25.85
CA ASN A 197 10.31 5.42 -26.61
C ASN A 197 9.41 6.41 -27.36
N GLU A 198 8.28 5.96 -27.92
CA GLU A 198 7.29 6.84 -28.54
C GLU A 198 6.64 7.76 -27.49
N ILE A 199 6.21 7.23 -26.35
CA ILE A 199 5.66 8.02 -25.24
C ILE A 199 6.71 8.99 -24.71
N ALA A 200 7.96 8.57 -24.53
CA ALA A 200 9.07 9.43 -24.11
C ALA A 200 9.38 10.54 -25.12
N SER A 201 9.25 10.26 -26.43
CA SER A 201 9.45 11.26 -27.48
C SER A 201 8.31 12.29 -27.54
N ILE A 202 7.05 11.85 -27.36
CA ILE A 202 5.88 12.73 -27.25
C ILE A 202 5.96 13.57 -25.98
N SER A 203 6.45 12.97 -24.89
CA SER A 203 6.70 13.62 -23.61
C SER A 203 7.80 14.67 -23.73
N GLN A 204 8.92 14.36 -24.40
CA GLN A 204 9.98 15.33 -24.71
C GLN A 204 9.46 16.50 -25.55
N GLY A 205 8.64 16.25 -26.56
CA GLY A 205 8.01 17.32 -27.35
C GLY A 205 7.18 18.29 -26.49
N ARG A 206 6.37 17.76 -25.56
CA ARG A 206 5.54 18.56 -24.65
C ARG A 206 6.33 19.37 -23.61
N VAL A 207 7.49 18.85 -23.18
CA VAL A 207 8.43 19.60 -22.32
C VAL A 207 9.12 20.72 -23.10
N ILE A 208 9.52 20.45 -24.35
CA ILE A 208 10.18 21.43 -25.23
C ILE A 208 9.21 22.57 -25.60
N ASP A 209 7.93 22.26 -25.80
CA ASP A 209 6.88 23.24 -26.11
C ASP A 209 6.29 23.95 -24.86
N GLY A 210 6.80 23.63 -23.65
CA GLY A 210 6.45 24.33 -22.41
C GLY A 210 5.03 24.10 -21.89
N THR A 211 4.34 23.04 -22.35
CA THR A 211 2.93 22.77 -22.01
C THR A 211 2.73 21.81 -20.83
N ALA A 212 3.78 21.18 -20.30
CA ALA A 212 3.71 20.31 -19.13
C ALA A 212 5.01 20.34 -18.30
N SER A 213 4.89 20.21 -16.97
CA SER A 213 6.04 20.15 -16.06
C SER A 213 6.59 18.72 -15.94
N VAL A 214 7.90 18.60 -15.66
CA VAL A 214 8.58 17.30 -15.39
C VAL A 214 7.90 16.53 -14.23
N LYS A 215 7.25 17.26 -13.31
CA LYS A 215 6.56 16.71 -12.13
C LYS A 215 5.20 16.07 -12.48
N GLU A 216 4.51 16.55 -13.52
CA GLU A 216 3.25 15.96 -14.01
C GLU A 216 3.50 14.65 -14.79
N MET A 217 4.65 14.53 -15.47
CA MET A 217 5.00 13.33 -16.23
C MET A 217 5.41 12.14 -15.35
N ALA A 218 5.92 12.39 -14.14
CA ALA A 218 6.25 11.34 -13.18
C ALA A 218 5.02 10.62 -12.61
N ASN A 219 3.83 11.20 -12.76
CA ASN A 219 2.55 10.66 -12.27
C ASN A 219 1.69 10.01 -13.37
N VAL A 220 2.23 9.80 -14.58
CA VAL A 220 1.47 9.12 -15.64
C VAL A 220 1.31 7.65 -15.28
N LYS A 221 0.07 7.27 -14.95
CA LYS A 221 -0.34 5.89 -14.69
C LYS A 221 -0.02 5.05 -15.94
N LEU A 222 0.88 4.08 -15.81
CA LEU A 222 1.36 3.25 -16.93
C LEU A 222 0.32 2.21 -17.40
N VAL A 223 -0.73 1.98 -16.61
CA VAL A 223 -1.76 0.96 -16.84
C VAL A 223 -3.10 1.51 -16.35
N GLU A 224 -4.10 1.47 -17.22
CA GLU A 224 -5.49 1.82 -16.91
C GLU A 224 -6.25 0.58 -16.42
N THR A 225 -7.12 0.76 -15.43
CA THR A 225 -8.04 -0.29 -14.98
C THR A 225 -9.17 -0.49 -15.98
N VAL A 226 -9.85 -1.64 -15.95
CA VAL A 226 -11.02 -1.88 -16.81
C VAL A 226 -12.10 -0.81 -16.60
N ASP A 227 -12.33 -0.38 -15.37
CA ASP A 227 -13.30 0.68 -15.08
C ASP A 227 -12.88 2.02 -15.66
N GLU A 228 -11.58 2.35 -15.69
CA GLU A 228 -11.05 3.55 -16.35
C GLU A 228 -11.26 3.49 -17.87
N TRP A 229 -10.93 2.36 -18.49
CA TRP A 229 -11.23 2.12 -19.91
C TRP A 229 -12.72 2.28 -20.21
N LEU A 230 -13.60 1.68 -19.39
CA LEU A 230 -15.06 1.78 -19.58
C LEU A 230 -15.57 3.21 -19.40
N ASN A 231 -14.99 3.97 -18.46
CA ASN A 231 -15.34 5.38 -18.25
C ASN A 231 -14.87 6.29 -19.39
N SER A 232 -13.86 5.88 -20.15
CA SER A 232 -13.33 6.63 -21.30
C SER A 232 -14.14 6.45 -22.60
N VAL A 233 -15.13 5.54 -22.61
CA VAL A 233 -15.91 5.23 -23.80
C VAL A 233 -16.80 6.42 -24.17
N ASP A 234 -16.59 6.95 -25.38
CA ASP A 234 -17.40 7.99 -26.00
C ASP A 234 -18.02 7.44 -27.30
N TYR A 235 -19.26 6.96 -27.21
CA TYR A 235 -20.06 6.54 -28.35
C TYR A 235 -20.58 7.73 -29.15
N THR A 236 -20.72 8.91 -28.55
CA THR A 236 -21.09 10.13 -29.29
C THR A 236 -20.05 10.44 -30.35
N GLU A 237 -18.77 10.40 -30.01
CA GLU A 237 -17.66 10.55 -30.94
C GLU A 237 -17.66 9.46 -32.02
N ILE A 238 -17.86 8.20 -31.64
CA ILE A 238 -17.92 7.07 -32.57
C ILE A 238 -19.10 7.20 -33.54
N ASN A 239 -20.24 7.71 -33.10
CA ASN A 239 -21.43 7.84 -33.94
C ASN A 239 -21.41 9.09 -34.82
N THR A 240 -20.67 10.14 -34.46
CA THR A 240 -20.73 11.44 -35.15
C THR A 240 -19.46 11.84 -35.90
N LYS A 241 -18.27 11.52 -35.37
CA LYS A 241 -16.98 12.00 -35.89
C LYS A 241 -16.11 10.91 -36.50
N TYR A 242 -16.25 9.67 -36.04
CA TYR A 242 -15.43 8.56 -36.49
C TYR A 242 -15.58 8.31 -38.01
N ARG A 243 -14.44 8.07 -38.66
CA ARG A 243 -14.35 7.75 -40.08
C ARG A 243 -13.71 6.37 -40.24
N PRO A 244 -14.45 5.37 -40.76
CA PRO A 244 -13.90 4.03 -40.92
C PRO A 244 -12.78 3.96 -41.94
N SER A 245 -11.84 3.03 -41.73
CA SER A 245 -10.84 2.72 -42.74
C SER A 245 -11.46 2.14 -44.02
N PRO A 246 -10.77 2.24 -45.17
CA PRO A 246 -11.18 1.57 -46.40
C PRO A 246 -11.39 0.05 -46.22
N PHE A 247 -10.62 -0.58 -45.33
CA PHE A 247 -10.76 -2.00 -45.02
C PHE A 247 -12.11 -2.31 -44.37
N ALA A 248 -12.51 -1.56 -43.34
CA ALA A 248 -13.80 -1.77 -42.67
C ALA A 248 -14.98 -1.60 -43.64
N PHE A 249 -14.93 -0.61 -44.52
CA PHE A 249 -15.93 -0.45 -45.58
C PHE A 249 -15.97 -1.63 -46.55
N LYS A 250 -14.80 -2.06 -47.06
CA LYS A 250 -14.68 -3.22 -47.95
C LYS A 250 -15.20 -4.49 -47.27
N PHE A 251 -14.94 -4.66 -45.97
CA PHE A 251 -15.41 -5.79 -45.19
C PHE A 251 -16.93 -5.82 -45.07
N VAL A 252 -17.58 -4.70 -44.72
CA VAL A 252 -19.05 -4.63 -44.64
C VAL A 252 -19.69 -4.84 -46.00
N GLN A 253 -19.13 -4.26 -47.07
CA GLN A 253 -19.59 -4.52 -48.43
C GLN A 253 -19.46 -6.00 -48.82
N PHE A 254 -18.40 -6.68 -48.38
CA PHE A 254 -18.25 -8.13 -48.55
C PHE A 254 -19.36 -8.89 -47.83
N VAL A 255 -19.66 -8.54 -46.58
CA VAL A 255 -20.74 -9.20 -45.83
C VAL A 255 -22.07 -9.06 -46.55
N VAL A 256 -22.47 -7.84 -46.91
CA VAL A 256 -23.77 -7.56 -47.55
C VAL A 256 -23.86 -8.19 -48.94
N ASN A 257 -22.85 -7.98 -49.80
CA ASN A 257 -22.97 -8.35 -51.21
C ASN A 257 -22.56 -9.80 -51.49
N ILE A 258 -21.58 -10.34 -50.74
CA ILE A 258 -21.00 -11.65 -51.02
C ILE A 258 -21.55 -12.69 -50.04
N VAL A 259 -21.50 -12.45 -48.72
CA VAL A 259 -21.94 -13.47 -47.75
C VAL A 259 -23.47 -13.57 -47.69
N ASN A 260 -24.17 -12.45 -47.80
CA ASN A 260 -25.64 -12.44 -47.72
C ASN A 260 -26.32 -12.34 -49.11
N ASP A 261 -25.59 -12.45 -50.21
CA ASP A 261 -26.12 -12.36 -51.59
C ASP A 261 -26.94 -11.08 -51.86
N GLY A 262 -26.52 -9.94 -51.30
CA GLY A 262 -27.22 -8.66 -51.44
C GLY A 262 -28.50 -8.55 -50.60
N LYS A 263 -28.84 -9.58 -49.81
CA LYS A 263 -29.88 -9.49 -48.79
C LYS A 263 -29.26 -8.77 -47.59
N GLY A 264 -29.86 -7.65 -47.18
CA GLY A 264 -29.42 -6.99 -45.94
C GLY A 264 -29.55 -7.92 -44.75
N ASP A 265 -28.68 -7.75 -43.74
CA ASP A 265 -28.96 -8.28 -42.41
C ASP A 265 -30.22 -7.60 -41.84
N SER A 266 -30.84 -8.19 -40.81
CA SER A 266 -32.05 -7.64 -40.19
C SER A 266 -31.87 -6.26 -39.59
N GLU A 267 -30.63 -5.89 -39.26
CA GLU A 267 -30.24 -4.64 -38.62
C GLU A 267 -29.01 -4.06 -39.33
N PRO A 268 -28.88 -2.72 -39.44
CA PRO A 268 -27.70 -2.09 -40.00
C PRO A 268 -26.46 -2.34 -39.12
N THR A 269 -25.29 -2.41 -39.76
CA THR A 269 -24.00 -2.54 -39.04
C THR A 269 -23.70 -1.26 -38.27
N PRO A 270 -23.52 -1.32 -36.94
CA PRO A 270 -23.26 -0.14 -36.13
C PRO A 270 -21.82 0.39 -36.33
N PRO A 271 -21.57 1.68 -36.11
CA PRO A 271 -20.22 2.27 -36.19
C PRO A 271 -19.18 1.57 -35.30
N VAL A 272 -19.61 1.01 -34.16
CA VAL A 272 -18.72 0.27 -33.26
C VAL A 272 -18.08 -0.96 -33.93
N HIS A 273 -18.80 -1.68 -34.79
CA HIS A 273 -18.25 -2.82 -35.54
C HIS A 273 -17.17 -2.37 -36.53
N LEU A 274 -17.37 -1.23 -37.17
CA LEU A 274 -16.39 -0.65 -38.07
C LEU A 274 -15.11 -0.29 -37.30
N LYS A 275 -15.25 0.30 -36.11
CA LYS A 275 -14.10 0.64 -35.23
C LYS A 275 -13.36 -0.61 -34.76
N MET A 276 -14.09 -1.68 -34.43
CA MET A 276 -13.51 -2.99 -34.10
C MET A 276 -12.69 -3.57 -35.28
N LEU A 277 -13.20 -3.48 -36.50
CA LEU A 277 -12.50 -3.95 -37.70
C LEU A 277 -11.22 -3.17 -38.00
N ASP A 278 -11.22 -1.85 -37.79
CA ASP A 278 -10.03 -1.01 -37.98
C ASP A 278 -8.86 -1.47 -37.10
N GLY A 279 -9.16 -1.99 -35.89
CA GLY A 279 -8.18 -2.63 -35.02
C GLY A 279 -7.36 -3.75 -35.68
N LEU A 280 -7.95 -4.51 -36.62
CA LEU A 280 -7.26 -5.59 -37.34
C LEU A 280 -6.15 -5.08 -38.26
N THR A 281 -6.32 -3.88 -38.81
CA THR A 281 -5.38 -3.27 -39.78
C THR A 281 -4.17 -2.64 -39.11
N THR A 282 -4.21 -2.48 -37.78
CA THR A 282 -3.10 -1.91 -36.99
C THR A 282 -1.88 -2.84 -36.96
N GLN A 283 -0.73 -2.28 -36.61
CA GLN A 283 0.51 -3.04 -36.42
C GLN A 283 0.52 -3.85 -35.11
N HIS A 284 -0.49 -3.69 -34.24
CA HIS A 284 -0.58 -4.42 -32.98
C HIS A 284 -0.81 -5.91 -33.23
N THR A 285 -0.01 -6.74 -32.56
CA THR A 285 -0.09 -8.20 -32.69
C THR A 285 -1.08 -8.81 -31.69
N HIS A 286 -1.38 -8.13 -30.58
CA HIS A 286 -2.27 -8.59 -29.53
C HIS A 286 -3.41 -7.58 -29.35
N ILE A 287 -4.65 -7.99 -29.63
CA ILE A 287 -5.85 -7.16 -29.56
C ILE A 287 -6.82 -7.79 -28.57
N ALA A 288 -7.21 -7.06 -27.53
CA ALA A 288 -8.17 -7.49 -26.53
C ALA A 288 -9.45 -6.67 -26.69
N ASN A 289 -10.56 -7.34 -26.97
CA ASN A 289 -11.87 -6.74 -27.18
C ASN A 289 -12.83 -7.21 -26.08
N LEU A 290 -13.02 -6.37 -25.07
CA LEU A 290 -14.00 -6.57 -24.02
C LEU A 290 -15.35 -6.04 -24.49
N CYS A 291 -16.27 -6.93 -24.85
CA CYS A 291 -17.52 -6.55 -25.54
C CYS A 291 -18.74 -7.05 -24.78
N SER A 292 -19.78 -6.24 -24.66
CA SER A 292 -21.06 -6.67 -24.07
C SER A 292 -21.71 -7.84 -24.82
N ARG A 293 -22.47 -8.67 -24.10
CA ARG A 293 -23.23 -9.76 -24.74
C ARG A 293 -24.22 -9.20 -25.75
N GLY A 294 -24.30 -9.87 -26.90
CA GLY A 294 -25.21 -9.49 -27.98
C GLY A 294 -24.62 -8.55 -29.04
N LEU A 295 -23.41 -8.03 -28.86
CA LEU A 295 -22.71 -7.19 -29.86
C LEU A 295 -22.25 -7.94 -31.13
N ALA A 296 -22.68 -9.17 -31.36
CA ALA A 296 -22.33 -9.98 -32.54
C ALA A 296 -20.81 -10.19 -32.75
N LYS A 297 -20.03 -10.23 -31.67
CA LYS A 297 -18.56 -10.36 -31.69
C LYS A 297 -18.05 -11.61 -32.43
N THR A 298 -18.62 -12.79 -32.17
CA THR A 298 -18.32 -14.05 -32.86
C THR A 298 -18.65 -13.97 -34.34
N THR A 299 -19.78 -13.37 -34.67
CA THR A 299 -20.22 -13.19 -36.07
C THR A 299 -19.23 -12.32 -36.84
N LEU A 300 -18.78 -11.21 -36.25
CA LEU A 300 -17.84 -10.28 -36.88
C LEU A 300 -16.42 -10.87 -37.03
N PHE A 301 -15.83 -11.31 -35.92
CA PHE A 301 -14.41 -11.71 -35.85
C PHE A 301 -14.13 -13.18 -36.15
N ALA A 302 -15.16 -14.03 -36.24
CA ALA A 302 -14.99 -15.43 -36.64
C ALA A 302 -15.76 -15.73 -37.92
N GLU A 303 -17.10 -15.67 -37.90
CA GLU A 303 -17.91 -16.10 -39.06
C GLU A 303 -17.58 -15.31 -40.33
N TYR A 304 -17.66 -13.97 -40.28
CA TYR A 304 -17.38 -13.12 -41.44
C TYR A 304 -15.89 -13.00 -41.73
N LEU A 305 -15.04 -12.89 -40.70
CA LEU A 305 -13.60 -12.72 -40.90
C LEU A 305 -12.96 -13.93 -41.61
N PHE A 306 -13.30 -15.15 -41.22
CA PHE A 306 -12.73 -16.33 -41.86
C PHE A 306 -13.23 -16.53 -43.30
N LEU A 307 -14.49 -16.17 -43.59
CA LEU A 307 -15.00 -16.16 -44.96
C LEU A 307 -14.35 -15.06 -45.81
N TYR A 308 -14.11 -13.88 -45.24
CA TYR A 308 -13.39 -12.79 -45.90
C TYR A 308 -11.98 -13.25 -46.32
N ILE A 309 -11.24 -13.87 -45.39
CA ILE A 309 -9.91 -14.43 -45.67
C ILE A 309 -10.01 -15.58 -46.67
N ALA A 310 -11.05 -16.41 -46.62
CA ALA A 310 -11.27 -17.45 -47.60
C ALA A 310 -11.45 -16.88 -49.01
N CYS A 311 -12.13 -15.74 -49.17
CA CYS A 311 -12.32 -15.10 -50.47
C CYS A 311 -11.08 -14.37 -50.97
N PHE A 312 -10.48 -13.49 -50.15
CA PHE A 312 -9.44 -12.56 -50.58
C PHE A 312 -8.02 -13.01 -50.24
N GLY A 313 -7.86 -13.91 -49.28
CA GLY A 313 -6.58 -14.50 -48.88
C GLY A 313 -5.66 -13.59 -48.06
N GLU A 314 -6.06 -12.36 -47.80
CA GLU A 314 -5.29 -11.38 -47.02
C GLU A 314 -6.18 -10.46 -46.20
N ILE A 315 -5.57 -9.81 -45.21
CA ILE A 315 -6.17 -8.73 -44.42
C ILE A 315 -5.35 -7.48 -44.70
N ASP A 316 -5.99 -6.37 -45.05
CA ASP A 316 -5.29 -5.11 -45.34
C ASP A 316 -4.47 -4.66 -44.11
N GLY A 317 -3.22 -4.23 -44.33
CA GLY A 317 -2.28 -3.89 -43.26
C GLY A 317 -1.55 -5.09 -42.62
N PHE A 318 -2.14 -6.29 -42.64
CA PHE A 318 -1.52 -7.53 -42.13
C PHE A 318 -0.96 -8.45 -43.24
N GLY A 319 -1.52 -8.40 -44.44
CA GLY A 319 -1.13 -9.19 -45.62
C GLY A 319 -1.70 -10.61 -45.63
N LYS A 320 -1.11 -11.49 -46.45
CA LYS A 320 -1.63 -12.85 -46.72
C LYS A 320 -1.75 -13.74 -45.47
N VAL A 321 -2.85 -14.48 -45.39
CA VAL A 321 -3.19 -15.44 -44.33
C VAL A 321 -3.53 -16.79 -44.98
N HIS A 322 -2.70 -17.80 -44.71
CA HIS A 322 -2.92 -19.17 -45.21
C HIS A 322 -3.49 -20.10 -44.16
N VAL A 323 -3.15 -19.87 -42.90
CA VAL A 323 -3.54 -20.71 -41.79
C VAL A 323 -3.97 -19.81 -40.64
N ALA A 324 -5.14 -20.07 -40.08
CA ALA A 324 -5.65 -19.42 -38.88
C ALA A 324 -6.10 -20.46 -37.85
N MET A 325 -6.29 -20.02 -36.63
CA MET A 325 -6.80 -20.82 -35.53
C MET A 325 -7.94 -20.09 -34.83
N TYR A 326 -8.96 -20.85 -34.46
CA TYR A 326 -10.06 -20.41 -33.62
C TYR A 326 -10.05 -21.23 -32.34
N VAL A 327 -10.08 -20.55 -31.20
CA VAL A 327 -10.11 -21.15 -29.88
C VAL A 327 -11.35 -20.64 -29.15
N ALA A 328 -12.18 -21.56 -28.66
CA ALA A 328 -13.36 -21.26 -27.86
C ALA A 328 -13.32 -21.98 -26.52
N ASP A 329 -14.31 -21.74 -25.65
CA ASP A 329 -14.53 -22.46 -24.38
C ASP A 329 -14.23 -23.97 -24.48
N SER A 330 -14.82 -24.62 -25.47
CA SER A 330 -14.71 -26.06 -25.68
C SER A 330 -14.86 -26.43 -27.15
N MET A 331 -14.45 -27.66 -27.46
CA MET A 331 -14.60 -28.24 -28.79
C MET A 331 -16.07 -28.46 -29.17
N ASP A 332 -16.87 -28.96 -28.22
CA ASP A 332 -18.24 -29.39 -28.48
C ASP A 332 -19.24 -28.24 -28.49
N ASN A 333 -18.96 -27.16 -27.75
CA ASN A 333 -19.79 -25.96 -27.73
C ASN A 333 -19.32 -24.95 -28.77
N GLY A 334 -18.41 -24.02 -28.43
CA GLY A 334 -18.07 -22.89 -29.29
C GLY A 334 -17.48 -23.28 -30.65
N ALA A 335 -16.55 -24.25 -30.71
CA ALA A 335 -15.85 -24.60 -31.94
C ALA A 335 -16.76 -25.28 -32.99
N LYS A 336 -17.53 -26.30 -32.60
CA LYS A 336 -18.49 -26.97 -33.49
C LYS A 336 -19.65 -26.05 -33.90
N ASN A 337 -20.12 -25.18 -33.01
CA ASN A 337 -21.14 -24.18 -33.34
C ASN A 337 -20.63 -23.22 -34.41
N LEU A 338 -19.41 -22.68 -34.27
CA LEU A 338 -18.81 -21.84 -35.32
C LEU A 338 -18.72 -22.59 -36.65
N ARG A 339 -18.24 -23.84 -36.65
CA ARG A 339 -18.13 -24.66 -37.86
C ARG A 339 -19.48 -24.80 -38.57
N LYS A 340 -20.54 -25.08 -37.80
CA LYS A 340 -21.90 -25.22 -38.35
C LYS A 340 -22.43 -23.90 -38.91
N ASN A 341 -22.18 -22.78 -38.24
CA ASN A 341 -22.59 -21.46 -38.72
C ASN A 341 -21.87 -21.06 -40.02
N LEU A 342 -20.56 -21.28 -40.08
CA LEU A 342 -19.76 -21.07 -41.29
C LEU A 342 -20.24 -21.92 -42.47
N GLU A 343 -20.50 -23.21 -42.22
CA GLU A 343 -21.03 -24.14 -43.21
C GLU A 343 -22.41 -23.69 -43.72
N ASN A 344 -23.31 -23.28 -42.82
CA ASN A 344 -24.62 -22.77 -43.19
C ASN A 344 -24.52 -21.50 -44.06
N ARG A 345 -23.70 -20.51 -43.67
CA ARG A 345 -23.52 -19.28 -44.46
C ARG A 345 -22.93 -19.57 -45.83
N TYR A 346 -21.94 -20.44 -45.90
CA TYR A 346 -21.37 -20.88 -47.16
C TYR A 346 -22.40 -21.55 -48.08
N LEU A 347 -23.23 -22.45 -47.53
CA LEU A 347 -24.26 -23.16 -48.30
C LEU A 347 -25.41 -22.25 -48.76
N GLN A 348 -25.72 -21.21 -48.01
CA GLN A 348 -26.83 -20.29 -48.32
C GLN A 348 -26.48 -19.23 -49.35
N SER A 349 -25.19 -18.90 -49.51
CA SER A 349 -24.75 -17.90 -50.48
C SER A 349 -24.20 -18.52 -51.76
N GLN A 350 -24.90 -18.25 -52.87
CA GLN A 350 -24.43 -18.65 -54.19
C GLN A 350 -23.25 -17.80 -54.66
N THR A 351 -23.18 -16.54 -54.25
CA THR A 351 -22.07 -15.64 -54.62
C THR A 351 -20.80 -16.09 -53.92
N LEU A 352 -20.84 -16.37 -52.63
CA LEU A 352 -19.71 -16.87 -51.85
C LEU A 352 -19.14 -18.17 -52.42
N GLN A 353 -20.00 -19.11 -52.84
CA GLN A 353 -19.57 -20.36 -53.50
C GLN A 353 -18.87 -20.12 -54.85
N LYS A 354 -19.14 -19.02 -55.55
CA LYS A 354 -18.40 -18.66 -56.78
C LYS A 354 -17.00 -18.15 -56.45
N PHE A 355 -16.86 -17.36 -55.40
CA PHE A 355 -15.56 -16.85 -54.94
C PHE A 355 -14.72 -17.95 -54.27
N VAL A 356 -15.37 -18.89 -53.59
CA VAL A 356 -14.75 -20.00 -52.87
C VAL A 356 -15.35 -21.31 -53.38
N PRO A 357 -14.91 -21.83 -54.54
CA PRO A 357 -15.52 -23.01 -55.16
C PRO A 357 -15.29 -24.30 -54.38
N VAL A 358 -14.28 -24.37 -53.50
CA VAL A 358 -13.99 -25.55 -52.71
C VAL A 358 -13.98 -25.20 -51.24
N ALA A 359 -14.90 -25.80 -50.49
CA ALA A 359 -14.94 -25.76 -49.03
C ALA A 359 -15.04 -27.19 -48.47
N LYS A 360 -14.23 -27.49 -47.45
CA LYS A 360 -14.28 -28.77 -46.73
C LYS A 360 -14.42 -28.49 -45.25
N PHE A 361 -15.52 -28.98 -44.67
CA PHE A 361 -15.81 -28.84 -43.25
C PHE A 361 -15.60 -30.17 -42.54
N THR A 362 -14.78 -30.16 -41.49
CA THR A 362 -14.63 -31.27 -40.55
C THR A 362 -14.71 -30.74 -39.14
N ASP A 363 -14.84 -31.62 -38.14
CA ASP A 363 -15.00 -31.18 -36.76
C ASP A 363 -13.83 -30.31 -36.27
N LYS A 364 -12.59 -30.66 -36.62
CA LYS A 364 -11.38 -29.98 -36.11
C LYS A 364 -10.75 -28.98 -37.08
N ARG A 365 -11.16 -28.99 -38.35
CA ARG A 365 -10.56 -28.15 -39.39
C ARG A 365 -11.55 -27.79 -40.49
N ILE A 366 -11.37 -26.61 -41.04
CA ILE A 366 -12.07 -26.12 -42.23
C ILE A 366 -11.03 -25.72 -43.26
N GLU A 367 -11.22 -26.13 -44.51
CA GLU A 367 -10.30 -25.81 -45.60
C GLU A 367 -11.06 -25.18 -46.76
N PHE A 368 -10.58 -24.03 -47.23
CA PHE A 368 -11.14 -23.28 -48.35
C PHE A 368 -10.11 -23.14 -49.47
N VAL A 369 -10.56 -23.21 -50.72
CA VAL A 369 -9.79 -22.81 -51.90
C VAL A 369 -10.61 -21.82 -52.70
N ASN A 370 -10.06 -20.61 -52.87
CA ASN A 370 -10.72 -19.55 -53.63
C ASN A 370 -10.55 -19.72 -55.14
N ALA A 371 -11.28 -18.93 -55.93
CA ALA A 371 -11.22 -18.96 -57.39
C ALA A 371 -9.82 -18.66 -57.95
N ASP A 372 -9.01 -17.87 -57.24
CA ASP A 372 -7.62 -17.56 -57.58
C ASP A 372 -6.61 -18.65 -57.14
N GLY A 373 -7.09 -19.74 -56.54
CA GLY A 373 -6.28 -20.87 -56.08
C GLY A 373 -5.59 -20.67 -54.71
N HIS A 374 -5.88 -19.58 -54.00
CA HIS A 374 -5.42 -19.38 -52.61
C HIS A 374 -6.06 -20.43 -51.70
N LYS A 375 -5.22 -21.06 -50.86
CA LYS A 375 -5.64 -22.04 -49.86
C LYS A 375 -5.63 -21.40 -48.48
N PHE A 376 -6.77 -21.47 -47.82
CA PHE A 376 -6.96 -21.02 -46.45
C PHE A 376 -7.43 -22.18 -45.57
N GLY A 377 -6.69 -22.46 -44.50
CA GLY A 377 -7.01 -23.49 -43.52
C GLY A 377 -7.30 -22.88 -42.15
N LEU A 378 -8.38 -23.32 -41.51
CA LEU A 378 -8.78 -22.92 -40.16
C LEU A 378 -8.76 -24.14 -39.24
N GLY A 379 -7.96 -24.10 -38.19
CA GLY A 379 -7.98 -25.08 -37.10
C GLY A 379 -8.93 -24.66 -35.98
N LEU A 380 -9.71 -25.59 -35.45
CA LEU A 380 -10.69 -25.36 -34.39
C LEU A 380 -10.28 -26.06 -33.10
N PHE A 381 -10.27 -25.33 -31.98
CA PHE A 381 -9.76 -25.79 -30.69
C PHE A 381 -10.67 -25.38 -29.53
N GLY A 382 -10.63 -26.18 -28.46
CA GLY A 382 -11.13 -25.76 -27.14
C GLY A 382 -10.01 -25.19 -26.27
N ALA A 383 -10.33 -24.29 -25.34
CA ALA A 383 -9.39 -23.57 -24.49
C ALA A 383 -8.53 -24.50 -23.60
N LYS A 384 -9.01 -25.70 -23.30
CA LYS A 384 -8.29 -26.72 -22.50
C LYS A 384 -7.60 -27.81 -23.34
N THR A 385 -7.45 -27.60 -24.65
CA THR A 385 -6.85 -28.60 -25.56
C THR A 385 -5.42 -28.25 -25.94
N GLY A 386 -4.61 -29.24 -26.34
CA GLY A 386 -3.25 -29.00 -26.80
C GLY A 386 -3.22 -28.32 -28.17
N ILE A 387 -2.84 -27.04 -28.21
CA ILE A 387 -2.89 -26.20 -29.42
C ILE A 387 -1.56 -26.18 -30.20
N ARG A 388 -0.45 -26.54 -29.54
CA ARG A 388 0.90 -26.54 -30.13
C ARG A 388 1.03 -27.57 -31.25
N GLY A 389 1.78 -27.21 -32.30
CA GLY A 389 2.10 -28.12 -33.41
C GLY A 389 1.07 -28.19 -34.53
N ASN A 390 -0.01 -27.40 -34.47
CA ASN A 390 -0.94 -27.27 -35.58
C ASN A 390 -0.26 -26.59 -36.78
N LYS A 391 -0.09 -27.34 -37.88
CA LYS A 391 0.40 -26.82 -39.16
C LYS A 391 -0.51 -27.31 -40.27
N MET A 392 -0.84 -26.41 -41.20
CA MET A 392 -1.58 -26.76 -42.42
C MET A 392 -0.79 -26.29 -43.63
N TYR A 393 -0.76 -27.10 -44.68
CA TYR A 393 0.01 -26.81 -45.90
C TYR A 393 1.50 -26.51 -45.65
N GLY A 394 2.08 -27.10 -44.60
CA GLY A 394 3.46 -26.85 -44.17
C GLY A 394 3.69 -25.48 -43.50
N LYS A 395 2.65 -24.66 -43.33
CA LYS A 395 2.71 -23.32 -42.71
C LYS A 395 2.13 -23.34 -41.30
N ARG A 396 2.70 -22.50 -40.43
CA ARG A 396 2.12 -22.23 -39.10
C ARG A 396 0.95 -21.23 -39.24
N PRO A 397 -0.03 -21.25 -38.31
CA PRO A 397 -1.05 -20.23 -38.23
C PRO A 397 -0.41 -18.84 -38.06
N THR A 398 -0.97 -17.83 -38.72
CA THR A 398 -0.55 -16.42 -38.55
C THR A 398 -1.61 -15.59 -37.83
N LEU A 399 -2.85 -16.09 -37.74
CA LEU A 399 -3.96 -15.42 -37.06
C LEU A 399 -4.59 -16.37 -36.03
N ALA A 400 -4.77 -15.89 -34.81
CA ALA A 400 -5.57 -16.56 -33.78
C ALA A 400 -6.76 -15.69 -33.38
N VAL A 401 -7.95 -16.28 -33.35
CA VAL A 401 -9.15 -15.66 -32.78
C VAL A 401 -9.55 -16.48 -31.56
N LEU A 402 -9.50 -15.85 -30.40
CA LEU A 402 -9.90 -16.39 -29.11
C LEU A 402 -11.28 -15.79 -28.80
N ASP A 403 -12.29 -16.62 -28.61
CA ASP A 403 -13.67 -16.15 -28.45
C ASP A 403 -14.36 -16.86 -27.30
N ASP A 404 -14.79 -16.09 -26.30
CA ASP A 404 -15.46 -16.59 -25.08
C ASP A 404 -14.75 -17.83 -24.50
N LEU A 405 -13.47 -17.69 -24.15
CA LEU A 405 -12.63 -18.81 -23.69
C LEU A 405 -13.03 -19.39 -22.32
N VAL A 406 -13.76 -18.61 -21.53
CA VAL A 406 -14.12 -18.94 -20.15
C VAL A 406 -15.60 -19.29 -20.11
N SER A 407 -15.93 -20.48 -19.58
CA SER A 407 -17.31 -20.84 -19.26
C SER A 407 -17.68 -20.44 -17.82
N ASP A 408 -18.98 -20.46 -17.49
CA ASP A 408 -19.48 -20.19 -16.13
C ASP A 408 -18.91 -21.13 -15.06
N GLU A 409 -18.57 -22.37 -15.45
CA GLU A 409 -17.95 -23.35 -14.54
C GLU A 409 -16.47 -23.02 -14.33
N ASP A 410 -15.75 -22.71 -15.42
CA ASP A 410 -14.34 -22.34 -15.39
C ASP A 410 -14.09 -21.11 -14.52
N ALA A 411 -14.97 -20.12 -14.62
CA ALA A 411 -14.87 -18.87 -13.86
C ALA A 411 -14.87 -19.09 -12.33
N LYS A 412 -15.38 -20.22 -11.84
CA LYS A 412 -15.41 -20.56 -10.40
C LYS A 412 -14.17 -21.30 -9.93
N SER A 413 -13.34 -21.80 -10.85
CA SER A 413 -12.21 -22.69 -10.54
C SER A 413 -10.87 -22.03 -10.88
N LYS A 414 -10.07 -21.74 -9.84
CA LYS A 414 -8.73 -21.14 -10.03
C LYS A 414 -7.82 -22.00 -10.91
N THR A 415 -7.87 -23.32 -10.75
CA THR A 415 -7.04 -24.25 -11.54
C THR A 415 -7.42 -24.26 -13.02
N GLU A 416 -8.71 -24.14 -13.34
CA GLU A 416 -9.16 -24.11 -14.73
C GLU A 416 -8.82 -22.77 -15.39
N MET A 417 -8.95 -21.68 -14.65
CA MET A 417 -8.49 -20.37 -15.10
C MET A 417 -6.99 -20.37 -15.40
N GLU A 418 -6.16 -20.95 -14.53
CA GLU A 418 -4.71 -21.07 -14.77
C GLU A 418 -4.39 -21.88 -16.05
N ALA A 419 -5.12 -22.98 -16.27
CA ALA A 419 -4.97 -23.79 -17.47
C ALA A 419 -5.36 -23.02 -18.75
N ILE A 420 -6.40 -22.18 -18.70
CA ILE A 420 -6.79 -21.32 -19.82
C ILE A 420 -5.72 -20.25 -20.06
N LYS A 421 -5.17 -19.62 -19.00
CA LYS A 421 -4.05 -18.67 -19.10
C LYS A 421 -2.83 -19.29 -19.77
N ASP A 422 -2.47 -20.49 -19.35
CA ASP A 422 -1.39 -21.26 -19.97
C ASP A 422 -1.67 -21.51 -21.46
N THR A 423 -2.89 -21.87 -21.82
CA THR A 423 -3.25 -22.02 -23.24
C THR A 423 -3.09 -20.71 -24.01
N VAL A 424 -3.53 -19.58 -23.47
CA VAL A 424 -3.46 -18.27 -24.13
C VAL A 424 -2.01 -17.80 -24.28
N TYR A 425 -1.27 -17.70 -23.18
CA TYR A 425 0.06 -17.09 -23.17
C TYR A 425 1.16 -18.08 -23.59
N ASN A 426 1.09 -19.34 -23.17
CA ASN A 426 2.11 -20.34 -23.46
C ASN A 426 1.72 -21.25 -24.64
N GLY A 427 0.44 -21.43 -24.93
CA GLY A 427 -0.05 -22.33 -25.98
C GLY A 427 -0.13 -21.66 -27.34
N VAL A 428 -1.01 -20.66 -27.45
CA VAL A 428 -1.37 -19.97 -28.70
C VAL A 428 -0.17 -19.20 -29.25
N ASP A 429 0.52 -18.42 -28.42
CA ASP A 429 1.60 -17.56 -28.89
C ASP A 429 2.75 -18.37 -29.53
N HIS A 430 3.05 -19.55 -28.98
CA HIS A 430 4.06 -20.47 -29.51
C HIS A 430 3.56 -21.37 -30.66
N ALA A 431 2.24 -21.46 -30.86
CA ALA A 431 1.66 -22.18 -31.99
C ALA A 431 1.77 -21.35 -33.28
N LEU A 432 1.63 -20.03 -33.16
CA LEU A 432 1.67 -19.07 -34.27
C LEU A 432 3.07 -18.92 -34.89
N ASP A 433 3.13 -18.28 -36.06
CA ASP A 433 4.37 -17.91 -36.72
C ASP A 433 5.12 -16.81 -35.91
N PRO A 434 6.41 -16.99 -35.60
CA PRO A 434 7.15 -16.04 -34.75
C PRO A 434 7.39 -14.68 -35.43
N THR A 435 7.41 -14.63 -36.77
CA THR A 435 7.69 -13.41 -37.54
C THR A 435 6.43 -12.65 -37.93
N LYS A 436 5.31 -13.37 -38.06
CA LYS A 436 4.04 -12.80 -38.51
C LYS A 436 2.86 -13.41 -37.77
N LYS A 437 2.46 -12.78 -36.67
CA LYS A 437 1.32 -13.20 -35.86
C LYS A 437 0.38 -12.06 -35.51
N LYS A 438 -0.90 -12.39 -35.38
CA LYS A 438 -1.93 -11.52 -34.82
C LYS A 438 -2.89 -12.38 -33.99
N ILE A 439 -3.20 -11.93 -32.78
CA ILE A 439 -4.10 -12.56 -31.81
C ILE A 439 -5.21 -11.58 -31.51
N VAL A 440 -6.45 -12.01 -31.69
CA VAL A 440 -7.65 -11.25 -31.37
C VAL A 440 -8.39 -12.00 -30.28
N PHE A 441 -8.51 -11.40 -29.11
CA PHE A 441 -9.21 -11.99 -27.98
C PHE A 441 -10.50 -11.23 -27.71
N ASN A 442 -11.63 -11.86 -28.02
CA ASN A 442 -12.96 -11.35 -27.80
C ASN A 442 -13.60 -12.06 -26.60
N GLY A 443 -14.29 -11.30 -25.75
CA GLY A 443 -15.01 -11.91 -24.64
C GLY A 443 -15.77 -10.93 -23.77
N THR A 444 -16.52 -11.51 -22.83
CA THR A 444 -17.18 -10.84 -21.71
C THR A 444 -16.50 -11.23 -20.40
N PRO A 445 -16.27 -10.30 -19.47
CA PRO A 445 -15.57 -10.61 -18.24
C PRO A 445 -16.50 -11.34 -17.25
N PHE A 446 -15.98 -12.40 -16.60
CA PHE A 446 -16.72 -13.09 -15.54
C PHE A 446 -16.39 -12.60 -14.12
N ASN A 447 -15.11 -12.39 -13.85
CA ASN A 447 -14.60 -11.90 -12.58
C ASN A 447 -13.23 -11.23 -12.81
N LYS A 448 -12.65 -10.59 -11.78
CA LYS A 448 -11.36 -9.90 -11.91
C LYS A 448 -10.17 -10.84 -12.21
N ASN A 449 -10.32 -12.14 -11.97
CA ASN A 449 -9.29 -13.13 -12.30
C ASN A 449 -9.45 -13.70 -13.72
N ASP A 450 -10.41 -13.18 -14.50
CA ASP A 450 -10.65 -13.56 -15.88
C ASP A 450 -9.43 -13.25 -16.76
N VAL A 451 -9.08 -14.17 -17.68
CA VAL A 451 -7.90 -14.04 -18.53
C VAL A 451 -8.00 -12.82 -19.45
N LEU A 452 -9.20 -12.48 -19.91
CA LEU A 452 -9.42 -11.28 -20.72
C LEU A 452 -9.36 -10.00 -19.87
N TYR A 453 -9.87 -10.05 -18.64
CA TYR A 453 -9.78 -8.91 -17.71
C TYR A 453 -8.31 -8.59 -17.39
N GLU A 454 -7.51 -9.61 -17.11
CA GLU A 454 -6.07 -9.49 -16.92
C GLU A 454 -5.36 -9.00 -18.19
N ALA A 455 -5.75 -9.49 -19.38
CA ALA A 455 -5.19 -9.02 -20.64
C ALA A 455 -5.42 -7.50 -20.83
N VAL A 456 -6.60 -7.00 -20.48
CA VAL A 456 -6.92 -5.57 -20.53
C VAL A 456 -6.07 -4.75 -19.56
N GLU A 457 -5.92 -5.20 -18.31
CA GLU A 457 -5.12 -4.48 -17.30
C GLU A 457 -3.61 -4.79 -17.37
N SER A 458 -3.14 -5.55 -18.36
CA SER A 458 -1.72 -5.91 -18.45
C SER A 458 -0.84 -4.81 -19.06
N GLY A 459 -1.43 -3.87 -19.80
CA GLY A 459 -0.69 -2.90 -20.63
C GLY A 459 0.01 -3.49 -21.86
N GLY A 460 -0.05 -4.82 -22.07
CA GLY A 460 0.59 -5.52 -23.19
C GLY A 460 -0.31 -5.74 -24.42
N TRP A 461 -1.61 -5.53 -24.27
CA TRP A 461 -2.61 -5.70 -25.33
C TRP A 461 -3.09 -4.36 -25.85
N TYR A 462 -3.45 -4.30 -27.13
CA TYR A 462 -4.23 -3.20 -27.67
C TYR A 462 -5.68 -3.40 -27.22
N VAL A 463 -6.12 -2.61 -26.25
CA VAL A 463 -7.40 -2.75 -25.56
C VAL A 463 -8.50 -2.00 -26.30
N ASN A 464 -9.63 -2.67 -26.49
CA ASN A 464 -10.88 -2.02 -26.84
C ASN A 464 -11.99 -2.52 -25.90
N VAL A 465 -12.75 -1.60 -25.32
CA VAL A 465 -13.89 -1.92 -24.45
C VAL A 465 -15.19 -1.35 -25.02
N TYR A 466 -16.24 -2.14 -25.01
CA TYR A 466 -17.53 -1.81 -25.64
C TYR A 466 -18.72 -2.25 -24.77
N PRO A 467 -19.08 -1.48 -23.72
CA PRO A 467 -20.30 -1.70 -22.95
C PRO A 467 -21.55 -1.41 -23.81
N ILE A 468 -22.73 -1.89 -23.41
CA ILE A 468 -23.96 -1.68 -24.21
C ILE A 468 -24.31 -0.19 -24.40
N CYS A 469 -23.99 0.65 -23.42
CA CYS A 469 -24.08 2.10 -23.43
C CYS A 469 -23.01 2.70 -22.51
N GLU A 470 -22.75 4.00 -22.64
CA GLU A 470 -21.72 4.70 -21.85
C GLU A 470 -22.04 4.66 -20.34
N ARG A 471 -23.31 4.91 -19.99
CA ARG A 471 -23.81 4.95 -18.62
C ARG A 471 -25.24 4.43 -18.55
N PHE A 472 -25.55 3.73 -17.47
CA PHE A 472 -26.90 3.35 -17.08
C PHE A 472 -26.95 3.11 -15.57
N PRO A 473 -28.02 3.48 -14.84
CA PRO A 473 -29.22 4.19 -15.31
C PRO A 473 -28.94 5.67 -15.66
N CYS A 474 -29.68 6.18 -16.64
CA CYS A 474 -29.66 7.58 -17.09
C CYS A 474 -31.05 7.97 -17.65
N GLU A 475 -31.27 9.26 -17.90
CA GLU A 475 -32.47 9.72 -18.62
C GLU A 475 -32.35 9.41 -20.13
N GLU A 476 -33.48 9.32 -20.83
CA GLU A 476 -33.54 8.94 -22.26
C GLU A 476 -32.71 9.88 -23.15
N HIS A 477 -32.72 11.19 -22.86
CA HIS A 477 -31.99 12.19 -23.62
C HIS A 477 -30.46 12.15 -23.39
N GLU A 478 -30.00 11.47 -22.33
CA GLU A 478 -28.59 11.25 -22.02
C GLU A 478 -28.10 9.88 -22.52
N PHE A 479 -29.00 9.03 -23.03
CA PHE A 479 -28.67 7.67 -23.43
C PHE A 479 -27.88 7.66 -24.75
N VAL A 480 -26.65 7.14 -24.68
CA VAL A 480 -25.81 6.89 -25.86
C VAL A 480 -25.38 5.43 -25.86
N GLY A 481 -25.93 4.67 -26.81
CA GLY A 481 -25.72 3.23 -26.96
C GLY A 481 -24.68 2.85 -28.01
N ALA A 482 -24.08 1.67 -27.85
CA ALA A 482 -23.13 1.09 -28.80
C ALA A 482 -23.79 0.64 -30.13
N TRP A 483 -25.06 0.20 -30.04
CA TRP A 483 -25.85 -0.26 -31.18
C TRP A 483 -27.34 0.09 -30.96
N PRO A 484 -27.72 1.37 -31.12
CA PRO A 484 -29.04 1.87 -30.76
C PRO A 484 -30.21 1.17 -31.48
N GLU A 485 -30.01 0.72 -32.73
CA GLU A 485 -31.03 0.02 -33.51
C GLU A 485 -31.41 -1.34 -32.91
N ARG A 486 -30.45 -2.00 -32.25
CA ARG A 486 -30.64 -3.31 -31.61
C ARG A 486 -30.94 -3.18 -30.12
N PHE A 487 -30.28 -2.22 -29.46
CA PHE A 487 -30.35 -1.98 -28.03
C PHE A 487 -30.84 -0.56 -27.77
N SER A 488 -32.15 -0.37 -27.94
CA SER A 488 -32.82 0.90 -27.63
C SER A 488 -32.81 1.20 -26.12
N TYR A 489 -33.05 2.47 -25.77
CA TYR A 489 -33.19 2.88 -24.37
C TYR A 489 -34.27 2.06 -23.65
N GLU A 490 -35.43 1.85 -24.28
CA GLU A 490 -36.53 1.05 -23.72
C GLU A 490 -36.08 -0.39 -23.46
N PHE A 491 -35.31 -0.99 -24.37
CA PHE A 491 -34.79 -2.33 -24.19
C PHE A 491 -33.87 -2.40 -22.97
N VAL A 492 -32.85 -1.53 -22.91
CA VAL A 492 -31.88 -1.50 -21.80
C VAL A 492 -32.58 -1.21 -20.47
N LYS A 493 -33.53 -0.26 -20.46
CA LYS A 493 -34.35 0.05 -19.29
C LYS A 493 -35.17 -1.14 -18.83
N SER A 494 -35.82 -1.86 -19.75
CA SER A 494 -36.61 -3.05 -19.40
C SER A 494 -35.74 -4.15 -18.77
N GLN A 495 -34.53 -4.36 -19.29
CA GLN A 495 -33.57 -5.33 -18.75
C GLN A 495 -33.07 -4.92 -17.37
N TYR A 496 -32.78 -3.63 -17.18
CA TYR A 496 -32.38 -3.08 -15.89
C TYR A 496 -33.50 -3.21 -14.84
N GLU A 497 -34.73 -2.79 -15.17
CA GLU A 497 -35.87 -2.92 -14.25
C GLU A 497 -36.14 -4.39 -13.87
N LEU A 498 -36.03 -5.31 -14.83
CA LEU A 498 -36.13 -6.73 -14.57
C LEU A 498 -34.99 -7.21 -13.64
N ALA A 499 -33.76 -6.77 -13.87
CA ALA A 499 -32.62 -7.11 -13.03
C ALA A 499 -32.79 -6.57 -11.60
N VAL A 500 -33.30 -5.35 -11.42
CA VAL A 500 -33.62 -4.78 -10.11
C VAL A 500 -34.71 -5.61 -9.42
N ARG A 501 -35.84 -5.87 -10.09
CA ARG A 501 -36.97 -6.64 -9.51
C ARG A 501 -36.59 -8.08 -9.16
N THR A 502 -35.64 -8.67 -9.87
CA THR A 502 -35.18 -10.05 -9.65
C THR A 502 -33.93 -10.15 -8.77
N GLY A 503 -33.36 -9.02 -8.31
CA GLY A 503 -32.13 -9.00 -7.52
C GLY A 503 -30.89 -9.45 -8.29
N ARG A 504 -30.87 -9.28 -9.61
CA ARG A 504 -29.80 -9.72 -10.54
C ARG A 504 -29.05 -8.58 -11.20
N ILE A 505 -28.97 -7.42 -10.54
CA ILE A 505 -28.25 -6.22 -11.00
C ILE A 505 -26.78 -6.55 -11.34
N LYS A 506 -26.14 -7.43 -10.56
CA LYS A 506 -24.79 -7.93 -10.86
C LYS A 506 -24.67 -8.53 -12.27
N SER A 507 -25.64 -9.35 -12.68
CA SER A 507 -25.63 -9.99 -14.00
C SER A 507 -25.84 -8.96 -15.11
N PHE A 508 -26.71 -7.97 -14.90
CA PHE A 508 -26.88 -6.85 -15.83
C PHE A 508 -25.57 -6.08 -16.02
N ASN A 509 -24.93 -5.67 -14.92
CA ASN A 509 -23.71 -4.89 -14.97
C ASN A 509 -22.55 -5.68 -15.57
N GLN A 510 -22.41 -6.96 -15.22
CA GLN A 510 -21.36 -7.82 -15.76
C GLN A 510 -21.53 -8.09 -17.25
N GLU A 511 -22.73 -8.46 -17.69
CA GLU A 511 -22.97 -8.95 -19.06
C GLU A 511 -23.18 -7.82 -20.08
N LEU A 512 -23.79 -6.71 -19.65
CA LEU A 512 -24.14 -5.60 -20.53
C LEU A 512 -23.24 -4.38 -20.32
N MET A 513 -22.99 -3.98 -19.07
CA MET A 513 -22.13 -2.82 -18.76
C MET A 513 -20.64 -3.18 -18.63
N LEU A 514 -20.30 -4.47 -18.65
CA LEU A 514 -18.94 -5.01 -18.47
C LEU A 514 -18.29 -4.68 -17.11
N ARG A 515 -19.10 -4.32 -16.10
CA ARG A 515 -18.65 -3.96 -14.76
C ARG A 515 -18.88 -5.10 -13.78
N ILE A 516 -17.80 -5.57 -13.14
CA ILE A 516 -17.81 -6.71 -12.21
C ILE A 516 -18.24 -6.31 -10.79
N ALA A 517 -18.12 -5.02 -10.46
CA ALA A 517 -18.62 -4.43 -9.22
C ALA A 517 -19.56 -3.27 -9.58
N SER A 518 -20.79 -3.29 -9.06
CA SER A 518 -21.70 -2.15 -9.16
C SER A 518 -21.58 -1.27 -7.92
N ASP A 519 -21.56 0.05 -8.11
CA ASP A 519 -21.50 1.02 -7.01
C ASP A 519 -22.64 0.84 -5.99
N GLU A 520 -23.78 0.28 -6.42
CA GLU A 520 -24.92 -0.05 -5.55
C GLU A 520 -24.67 -1.22 -4.57
N GLU A 521 -23.69 -2.10 -4.85
CA GLU A 521 -23.32 -3.20 -3.94
C GLU A 521 -22.34 -2.74 -2.84
N ARG A 522 -21.71 -1.57 -3.01
CA ARG A 522 -20.71 -1.05 -2.08
C ARG A 522 -21.37 -0.67 -0.75
N MET A 523 -20.77 -1.15 0.33
CA MET A 523 -21.19 -0.78 1.69
C MET A 523 -20.91 0.68 2.01
N ILE A 524 -19.86 1.23 1.41
CA ILE A 524 -19.44 2.63 1.58
C ILE A 524 -19.42 3.28 0.21
N GLN A 525 -20.23 4.32 0.05
CA GLN A 525 -20.24 5.13 -1.16
C GLN A 525 -19.03 6.05 -1.18
N GLU A 526 -18.47 6.29 -2.35
CA GLU A 526 -17.28 7.14 -2.49
C GLU A 526 -17.55 8.59 -2.05
N SER A 527 -18.78 9.06 -2.22
CA SER A 527 -19.25 10.36 -1.72
C SER A 527 -19.26 10.48 -0.19
N TRP A 528 -19.24 9.37 0.54
CA TRP A 528 -19.20 9.36 2.00
C TRP A 528 -17.79 9.48 2.56
N ILE A 529 -16.76 9.24 1.73
CA ILE A 529 -15.36 9.35 2.13
C ILE A 529 -14.97 10.82 2.23
N GLN A 530 -14.75 11.29 3.46
CA GLN A 530 -14.35 12.67 3.72
C GLN A 530 -12.84 12.79 3.80
N TYR A 531 -12.31 13.91 3.32
CA TYR A 531 -10.88 14.20 3.33
C TYR A 531 -10.57 15.48 4.10
N TYR A 532 -9.43 15.50 4.80
CA TYR A 532 -8.95 16.67 5.56
C TYR A 532 -7.45 16.91 5.36
N SER A 533 -6.96 18.08 5.76
CA SER A 533 -5.53 18.37 5.78
C SER A 533 -4.90 17.97 7.12
N ARG A 534 -3.97 17.02 7.07
CA ARG A 534 -3.25 16.49 8.23
C ARG A 534 -2.46 17.58 8.95
N THR A 535 -1.86 18.52 8.23
CA THR A 535 -1.02 19.59 8.80
C THR A 535 -1.76 20.38 9.86
N ASN A 536 -3.02 20.76 9.61
CA ASN A 536 -3.81 21.55 10.55
C ASN A 536 -4.13 20.75 11.83
N LEU A 537 -4.46 19.46 11.71
CA LEU A 537 -4.71 18.61 12.88
C LEU A 537 -3.43 18.42 13.71
N MET A 538 -2.29 18.22 13.05
CA MET A 538 -0.99 18.06 13.72
C MET A 538 -0.54 19.31 14.49
N THR A 539 -1.07 20.51 14.17
CA THR A 539 -0.82 21.73 14.95
C THR A 539 -1.71 21.88 16.20
N GLN A 540 -2.71 21.01 16.35
CA GLN A 540 -3.73 21.11 17.40
C GLN A 540 -3.94 19.76 18.10
N LEU A 541 -2.87 18.98 18.30
CA LEU A 541 -2.94 17.61 18.80
C LEU A 541 -3.70 17.52 20.14
N GLN A 542 -3.54 18.52 21.01
CA GLN A 542 -4.20 18.62 22.32
C GLN A 542 -5.73 18.69 22.26
N ASN A 543 -6.32 19.04 21.12
CA ASN A 543 -7.78 19.16 20.97
C ASN A 543 -8.45 17.80 20.71
N TYR A 544 -7.67 16.74 20.53
CA TYR A 544 -8.16 15.42 20.15
C TYR A 544 -7.78 14.37 21.20
N HIS A 545 -8.63 13.36 21.33
CA HIS A 545 -8.24 12.12 22.00
C HIS A 545 -7.76 11.11 20.96
N TYR A 546 -6.66 10.43 21.24
CA TYR A 546 -6.09 9.43 20.34
C TYR A 546 -6.49 8.02 20.72
N TYR A 547 -6.69 7.19 19.70
CA TYR A 547 -7.00 5.78 19.80
C TYR A 547 -6.18 5.03 18.77
N ILE A 548 -5.76 3.81 19.09
CA ILE A 548 -5.05 2.96 18.13
C ILE A 548 -5.87 1.70 17.91
N THR A 549 -6.02 1.28 16.67
CA THR A 549 -6.52 -0.05 16.30
C THR A 549 -5.37 -0.85 15.71
N THR A 550 -5.38 -2.17 15.92
CA THR A 550 -4.32 -3.05 15.43
C THR A 550 -4.89 -4.34 14.87
N ASP A 551 -4.32 -4.79 13.75
CA ASP A 551 -4.45 -6.14 13.25
C ASP A 551 -3.05 -6.72 12.98
N PHE A 552 -2.73 -7.84 13.63
CA PHE A 552 -1.38 -8.41 13.66
C PHE A 552 -1.34 -9.75 12.93
N ALA A 553 -0.57 -9.79 11.83
CA ALA A 553 -0.19 -11.03 11.17
C ALA A 553 1.01 -11.69 11.87
N VAL A 554 1.04 -13.03 11.91
CA VAL A 554 2.06 -13.82 12.63
C VAL A 554 3.22 -14.26 11.72
N SER A 555 3.30 -13.75 10.48
CA SER A 555 4.29 -14.22 9.49
C SER A 555 4.67 -13.13 8.49
N SER A 556 5.96 -13.04 8.16
CA SER A 556 6.51 -12.10 7.17
C SER A 556 6.54 -12.60 5.70
N LYS A 557 6.03 -13.80 5.39
CA LYS A 557 6.04 -14.38 4.03
C LYS A 557 5.25 -13.55 3.01
N GLU A 558 5.61 -13.63 1.73
CA GLU A 558 4.88 -12.94 0.64
C GLU A 558 3.41 -13.32 0.55
N SER A 559 3.05 -14.56 0.91
CA SER A 559 1.67 -15.06 0.96
C SER A 559 0.95 -14.74 2.27
N ALA A 560 1.60 -14.06 3.22
CA ALA A 560 1.00 -13.70 4.50
C ALA A 560 0.26 -12.37 4.43
N ASP A 561 -0.69 -12.20 5.33
CA ASP A 561 -1.52 -11.01 5.48
C ASP A 561 -0.70 -9.82 6.00
N TYR A 562 -1.21 -8.60 5.79
CA TYR A 562 -0.53 -7.40 6.27
C TYR A 562 -0.73 -7.24 7.77
N SER A 563 0.29 -6.72 8.46
CA SER A 563 0.09 -6.16 9.80
C SER A 563 -0.23 -4.68 9.66
N VAL A 564 -1.37 -4.29 10.23
CA VAL A 564 -1.91 -2.94 10.09
C VAL A 564 -2.13 -2.33 11.48
N ILE A 565 -1.55 -1.15 11.69
CA ILE A 565 -1.78 -0.33 12.88
C ILE A 565 -2.30 1.02 12.40
N ILE A 566 -3.43 1.48 12.94
CA ILE A 566 -3.99 2.79 12.59
C ILE A 566 -4.15 3.64 13.86
N VAL A 567 -3.66 4.88 13.80
CA VAL A 567 -3.87 5.90 14.82
C VAL A 567 -5.02 6.80 14.38
N TRP A 568 -6.00 6.92 15.28
CA TRP A 568 -7.20 7.70 15.10
C TRP A 568 -7.25 8.85 16.10
N ALA A 569 -7.48 10.08 15.62
CA ALA A 569 -7.84 11.20 16.46
C ALA A 569 -9.38 11.32 16.54
N TYR A 570 -9.88 11.67 17.72
CA TYR A 570 -11.32 11.78 18.00
C TYR A 570 -11.63 13.17 18.58
N ASP A 571 -12.54 13.90 17.94
CA ASP A 571 -12.88 15.28 18.33
C ASP A 571 -14.12 15.39 19.22
N TYR A 572 -14.39 16.60 19.70
CA TYR A 572 -15.51 16.89 20.60
C TYR A 572 -16.89 16.67 19.95
N GLN A 573 -16.98 16.71 18.62
CA GLN A 573 -18.21 16.44 17.86
C GLN A 573 -18.42 14.95 17.59
N GLY A 574 -17.45 14.11 17.99
CA GLY A 574 -17.43 12.68 17.76
C GLY A 574 -17.04 12.29 16.33
N ASN A 575 -16.19 13.09 15.69
CA ASN A 575 -15.61 12.75 14.39
C ASN A 575 -14.26 12.03 14.60
N TRP A 576 -13.99 11.05 13.74
CA TRP A 576 -12.77 10.25 13.70
C TRP A 576 -11.88 10.68 12.54
N TYR A 577 -10.59 10.88 12.80
CA TYR A 577 -9.61 11.27 11.79
C TYR A 577 -8.47 10.25 11.80
N LEU A 578 -8.15 9.66 10.65
CA LEU A 578 -6.93 8.86 10.51
C LEU A 578 -5.73 9.81 10.50
N VAL A 579 -4.78 9.67 11.42
CA VAL A 579 -3.66 10.63 11.57
C VAL A 579 -2.29 10.04 11.29
N ASP A 580 -2.10 8.75 11.57
CA ASP A 580 -0.84 8.02 11.34
C ASP A 580 -1.13 6.52 11.33
N GLY A 581 -0.19 5.71 10.89
CA GLY A 581 -0.30 4.27 10.94
C GLY A 581 0.75 3.56 10.10
N ILE A 582 0.65 2.24 10.05
CA ILE A 582 1.60 1.38 9.35
C ILE A 582 0.82 0.25 8.69
N CYS A 583 1.17 -0.06 7.45
CA CYS A 583 0.74 -1.27 6.74
C CYS A 583 1.97 -1.95 6.12
N LYS A 584 2.45 -3.03 6.76
CA LYS A 584 3.67 -3.76 6.35
C LYS A 584 3.55 -5.26 6.65
N LYS A 585 4.27 -6.08 5.89
CA LYS A 585 4.47 -7.50 6.21
C LYS A 585 5.69 -7.61 7.10
N GLN A 586 5.48 -7.89 8.37
CA GLN A 586 6.57 -7.93 9.36
C GLN A 586 6.24 -8.90 10.49
N GLU A 587 7.28 -9.35 11.17
CA GLU A 587 7.15 -10.25 12.33
C GLU A 587 6.62 -9.50 13.56
N MET A 588 6.10 -10.25 14.53
CA MET A 588 5.42 -9.70 15.71
C MET A 588 6.30 -8.74 16.54
N ASP A 589 7.61 -8.99 16.64
CA ASP A 589 8.54 -8.10 17.37
C ASP A 589 8.60 -6.70 16.73
N ALA A 590 8.60 -6.62 15.40
CA ALA A 590 8.59 -5.36 14.68
C ALA A 590 7.25 -4.62 14.86
N ASN A 591 6.14 -5.35 14.80
CA ASN A 591 4.80 -4.80 15.08
C ASN A 591 4.72 -4.19 16.49
N LEU A 592 5.30 -4.84 17.49
CA LEU A 592 5.34 -4.31 18.85
C LEU A 592 6.21 -3.06 18.95
N ASN A 593 7.38 -3.03 18.31
CA ASN A 593 8.21 -1.82 18.28
C ASN A 593 7.45 -0.62 17.67
N ASP A 594 6.75 -0.86 16.58
CA ASP A 594 5.93 0.15 15.92
C ASP A 594 4.74 0.61 16.78
N LEU A 595 4.03 -0.32 17.42
CA LEU A 595 2.95 0.01 18.34
C LEU A 595 3.45 0.91 19.48
N PHE A 596 4.55 0.53 20.15
CA PHE A 596 5.10 1.29 21.27
C PHE A 596 5.62 2.66 20.84
N ARG A 597 6.21 2.76 19.64
CA ARG A 597 6.60 4.05 19.04
C ARG A 597 5.37 4.95 18.86
N LEU A 598 4.30 4.44 18.28
CA LEU A 598 3.07 5.21 18.06
C LEU A 598 2.37 5.59 19.39
N VAL A 599 2.37 4.69 20.37
CA VAL A 599 1.90 4.98 21.73
C VAL A 599 2.72 6.12 22.36
N GLN A 600 4.03 6.13 22.18
CA GLN A 600 4.89 7.17 22.73
C GLN A 600 4.65 8.54 22.08
N ILE A 601 4.32 8.58 20.78
CA ILE A 601 4.05 9.82 20.04
C ILE A 601 2.66 10.37 20.38
N TYR A 602 1.63 9.53 20.34
CA TYR A 602 0.22 9.96 20.37
C TYR A 602 -0.48 9.74 21.72
N ASN A 603 0.15 9.00 22.63
CA ASN A 603 -0.34 8.70 23.96
C ASN A 603 -1.84 8.34 24.01
N PRO A 604 -2.25 7.25 23.34
CA PRO A 604 -3.66 6.94 23.12
C PRO A 604 -4.42 6.65 24.41
N GLN A 605 -5.69 7.05 24.44
CA GLN A 605 -6.63 6.74 25.52
C GLN A 605 -6.86 5.23 25.64
N SER A 606 -6.95 4.54 24.51
CA SER A 606 -6.93 3.08 24.48
C SER A 606 -6.41 2.52 23.17
N VAL A 607 -5.84 1.32 23.25
CA VAL A 607 -5.37 0.52 22.12
C VAL A 607 -6.29 -0.68 21.92
N GLY A 608 -6.97 -0.73 20.79
CA GLY A 608 -7.78 -1.85 20.33
C GLY A 608 -6.92 -2.94 19.73
N VAL A 609 -6.86 -4.08 20.42
CA VAL A 609 -6.20 -5.30 19.97
C VAL A 609 -7.27 -6.38 19.83
N GLU A 610 -7.39 -6.98 18.64
CA GLU A 610 -8.31 -8.10 18.43
C GLU A 610 -7.85 -9.34 19.18
N VAL A 611 -8.78 -10.00 19.86
CA VAL A 611 -8.52 -11.22 20.63
C VAL A 611 -9.47 -12.32 20.17
N THR A 612 -8.95 -13.23 19.34
CA THR A 612 -9.64 -14.47 18.93
C THR A 612 -8.79 -15.69 19.27
N GLY A 613 -9.40 -16.79 19.76
CA GLY A 613 -8.75 -18.10 19.98
C GLY A 613 -7.27 -18.09 20.41
N GLN A 614 -6.37 -18.33 19.44
CA GLN A 614 -4.91 -18.42 19.59
C GLN A 614 -4.19 -17.08 19.88
N GLN A 615 -4.81 -15.93 19.62
CA GLN A 615 -4.23 -14.59 19.81
C GLN A 615 -4.37 -14.04 21.24
N SER A 616 -4.98 -14.80 22.16
CA SER A 616 -5.06 -14.44 23.58
C SER A 616 -3.69 -14.21 24.24
N GLY A 617 -2.62 -14.79 23.67
CA GLY A 617 -1.24 -14.55 24.08
C GLY A 617 -0.70 -13.13 23.78
N PHE A 618 -1.27 -12.40 22.81
CA PHE A 618 -0.77 -11.08 22.43
C PHE A 618 -0.95 -10.05 23.53
N ILE A 619 -2.08 -10.04 24.22
CA ILE A 619 -2.30 -9.13 25.36
C ILE A 619 -1.26 -9.39 26.46
N SER A 620 -0.99 -10.66 26.77
CA SER A 620 0.02 -11.03 27.76
C SER A 620 1.42 -10.61 27.33
N TRP A 621 1.74 -10.73 26.04
CA TRP A 621 3.02 -10.30 25.50
C TRP A 621 3.16 -8.78 25.52
N ILE A 622 2.17 -8.03 25.04
CA ILE A 622 2.19 -6.57 25.08
C ILE A 622 2.34 -6.08 26.52
N ARG A 623 1.66 -6.69 27.51
CA ARG A 623 1.83 -6.36 28.93
C ARG A 623 3.26 -6.56 29.41
N ARG A 624 3.91 -7.66 29.04
CA ARG A 624 5.32 -7.90 29.37
C ARG A 624 6.22 -6.84 28.72
N GLU A 625 5.94 -6.44 27.48
CA GLU A 625 6.67 -5.35 26.82
C GLU A 625 6.41 -4.00 27.51
N GLN A 626 5.20 -3.73 28.02
CA GLN A 626 4.90 -2.52 28.81
C GLN A 626 5.78 -2.46 30.06
N GLU A 627 5.93 -3.59 30.76
CA GLU A 627 6.81 -3.72 31.92
C GLU A 627 8.30 -3.53 31.55
N MET A 628 8.78 -4.21 30.51
CA MET A 628 10.19 -4.12 30.10
C MET A 628 10.57 -2.73 29.58
N ARG A 629 9.65 -2.04 28.90
CA ARG A 629 9.88 -0.71 28.29
C ARG A 629 9.46 0.44 29.20
N ASN A 630 8.86 0.15 30.36
CA ASN A 630 8.29 1.13 31.28
C ASN A 630 7.33 2.13 30.58
N LEU A 631 6.52 1.63 29.65
CA LEU A 631 5.55 2.42 28.87
C LEU A 631 4.17 1.77 28.97
N TYR A 632 3.29 2.36 29.78
CA TYR A 632 1.97 1.80 30.09
C TYR A 632 0.85 2.54 29.36
N PHE A 633 -0.09 1.76 28.81
CA PHE A 633 -1.29 2.26 28.13
C PHE A 633 -2.46 1.29 28.32
N SER A 634 -3.68 1.80 28.17
CA SER A 634 -4.91 1.03 28.36
C SER A 634 -5.29 0.25 27.10
N PHE A 635 -5.77 -0.99 27.27
CA PHE A 635 -6.39 -1.75 26.17
C PHE A 635 -7.87 -1.42 26.05
N ALA A 636 -8.37 -1.31 24.83
CA ALA A 636 -9.80 -1.19 24.56
C ALA A 636 -10.53 -2.48 24.96
N ARG A 637 -11.83 -2.36 25.26
CA ARG A 637 -12.68 -3.45 25.74
C ARG A 637 -13.98 -3.46 24.98
N SER A 638 -14.52 -4.65 24.72
CA SER A 638 -15.81 -4.82 24.05
C SER A 638 -16.96 -4.88 25.06
N GLY A 639 -17.77 -3.83 25.13
CA GLY A 639 -18.99 -3.78 25.95
C GLY A 639 -18.74 -3.88 27.46
N SER A 640 -19.73 -4.41 28.21
CA SER A 640 -19.73 -4.41 29.70
C SER A 640 -18.74 -5.38 30.37
N ARG A 641 -17.84 -6.01 29.61
CA ARG A 641 -16.89 -7.01 30.13
C ARG A 641 -15.59 -6.36 30.60
N LYS A 642 -15.03 -6.87 31.70
CA LYS A 642 -13.81 -6.33 32.34
C LYS A 642 -12.50 -6.75 31.68
N GLU A 643 -12.53 -7.71 30.76
CA GLU A 643 -11.31 -8.30 30.18
C GLU A 643 -10.74 -7.43 29.04
N PRO A 644 -9.39 -7.28 28.96
CA PRO A 644 -8.73 -6.46 27.94
C PRO A 644 -8.81 -7.08 26.53
N GLY A 645 -8.93 -6.23 25.51
CA GLY A 645 -8.97 -6.60 24.10
C GLY A 645 -10.38 -6.52 23.50
N ILE A 646 -10.44 -6.36 22.18
CA ILE A 646 -11.68 -6.36 21.41
C ILE A 646 -11.95 -7.80 20.98
N ARG A 647 -13.07 -8.36 21.44
CA ARG A 647 -13.47 -9.74 21.12
C ARG A 647 -14.65 -9.72 20.16
N PRO A 648 -14.44 -10.06 18.88
CA PRO A 648 -15.52 -10.17 17.93
C PRO A 648 -16.48 -11.28 18.38
N VAL A 649 -17.75 -10.94 18.56
CA VAL A 649 -18.82 -11.95 18.80
C VAL A 649 -19.56 -12.25 17.49
N THR A 650 -19.50 -11.33 16.53
CA THR A 650 -20.12 -11.40 15.21
C THR A 650 -19.06 -11.51 14.12
N ASP A 651 -19.47 -11.98 12.94
CA ASP A 651 -18.61 -12.10 11.77
C ASP A 651 -18.14 -10.72 11.26
N LYS A 652 -16.97 -10.71 10.59
CA LYS A 652 -16.28 -9.50 10.10
C LYS A 652 -17.17 -8.58 9.26
N LEU A 653 -18.01 -9.16 8.40
CA LEU A 653 -18.94 -8.40 7.58
C LEU A 653 -19.99 -7.67 8.43
N THR A 654 -20.53 -8.32 9.46
CA THR A 654 -21.46 -7.70 10.40
C THR A 654 -20.80 -6.60 11.23
N ARG A 655 -19.53 -6.76 11.61
CA ARG A 655 -18.75 -5.67 12.25
C ARG A 655 -18.62 -4.46 11.34
N MET A 656 -18.27 -4.67 10.08
CA MET A 656 -18.16 -3.58 9.12
C MET A 656 -19.50 -2.87 8.90
N LYS A 657 -20.62 -3.61 8.87
CA LYS A 657 -21.98 -3.02 8.81
C LYS A 657 -22.27 -2.06 9.96
N MET A 658 -21.69 -2.27 11.14
CA MET A 658 -21.81 -1.33 12.27
C MET A 658 -21.00 -0.05 12.08
N ALA A 659 -19.93 -0.08 11.26
CA ALA A 659 -19.14 1.11 10.93
C ALA A 659 -19.75 1.94 9.80
N VAL A 660 -20.55 1.35 8.91
CA VAL A 660 -21.19 2.04 7.76
C VAL A 660 -21.93 3.34 8.15
N PRO A 661 -22.73 3.40 9.23
CA PRO A 661 -23.39 4.65 9.65
C PRO A 661 -22.42 5.81 9.94
N LEU A 662 -21.19 5.53 10.41
CA LEU A 662 -20.18 6.57 10.64
C LEU A 662 -19.72 7.20 9.32
N PHE A 663 -19.61 6.41 8.25
CA PHE A 663 -19.33 6.93 6.91
C PHE A 663 -20.52 7.71 6.36
N ALA A 664 -21.73 7.14 6.41
CA ALA A 664 -22.94 7.77 5.88
C ALA A 664 -23.26 9.12 6.55
N THR A 665 -22.88 9.30 7.82
CA THR A 665 -23.04 10.56 8.57
C THR A 665 -21.84 11.51 8.48
N GLY A 666 -20.82 11.16 7.70
CA GLY A 666 -19.63 11.98 7.49
C GLY A 666 -18.76 12.12 8.75
N LYS A 667 -18.69 11.08 9.58
CA LYS A 667 -17.96 11.06 10.86
C LYS A 667 -16.54 10.50 10.76
N ILE A 668 -16.10 10.00 9.60
CA ILE A 668 -14.75 9.47 9.40
C ILE A 668 -14.05 10.28 8.31
N PHE A 669 -12.83 10.73 8.62
CA PHE A 669 -12.03 11.61 7.80
C PHE A 669 -10.64 11.04 7.52
N PHE A 670 -10.19 11.16 6.27
CA PHE A 670 -8.90 10.68 5.80
C PHE A 670 -7.96 11.82 5.39
N PRO A 671 -6.66 11.72 5.70
CA PRO A 671 -5.70 12.77 5.40
C PRO A 671 -5.34 12.78 3.90
N LYS A 672 -5.31 13.96 3.28
CA LYS A 672 -4.94 14.11 1.86
C LYS A 672 -3.45 13.83 1.62
N GLU A 673 -2.62 14.21 2.57
CA GLU A 673 -1.16 14.27 2.45
C GLU A 673 -0.48 12.90 2.42
N ILE A 674 -1.11 11.86 2.99
CA ILE A 674 -0.60 10.49 2.98
C ILE A 674 -1.42 9.57 2.07
N SER A 675 -2.22 10.13 1.15
CA SER A 675 -3.08 9.38 0.23
C SER A 675 -2.35 8.37 -0.67
N THR A 676 -1.07 8.62 -0.95
CA THR A 676 -0.20 7.73 -1.74
C THR A 676 0.58 6.72 -0.90
N GLU A 677 0.52 6.81 0.43
CA GLU A 677 1.19 5.85 1.30
C GLU A 677 0.47 4.51 1.28
N LYS A 678 1.24 3.43 1.47
CA LYS A 678 0.74 2.06 1.38
C LYS A 678 -0.49 1.80 2.26
N LEU A 679 -0.52 2.38 3.46
CA LEU A 679 -1.66 2.27 4.37
C LEU A 679 -2.95 2.84 3.75
N MET A 680 -2.89 4.05 3.20
CA MET A 680 -4.05 4.72 2.61
C MET A 680 -4.49 4.05 1.32
N VAL A 681 -3.55 3.63 0.48
CA VAL A 681 -3.86 2.91 -0.77
C VAL A 681 -4.59 1.61 -0.46
N GLU A 682 -4.04 0.79 0.46
CA GLU A 682 -4.67 -0.47 0.84
C GLU A 682 -6.04 -0.22 1.50
N LEU A 683 -6.12 0.71 2.45
CA LEU A 683 -7.37 1.01 3.16
C LEU A 683 -8.48 1.50 2.21
N LEU A 684 -8.17 2.42 1.29
CA LEU A 684 -9.16 2.92 0.33
C LEU A 684 -9.57 1.85 -0.68
N ASP A 685 -8.64 1.01 -1.12
CA ASP A 685 -8.95 -0.10 -2.03
C ASP A 685 -9.87 -1.13 -1.34
N GLU A 686 -9.55 -1.51 -0.10
CA GLU A 686 -10.41 -2.40 0.68
C GLU A 686 -11.79 -1.78 0.96
N LEU A 687 -11.87 -0.50 1.35
CA LEU A 687 -13.15 0.20 1.56
C LEU A 687 -14.01 0.24 0.29
N ARG A 688 -13.40 0.45 -0.89
CA ARG A 688 -14.08 0.41 -2.19
C ARG A 688 -14.56 -0.99 -2.56
N MET A 689 -13.90 -2.03 -2.06
CA MET A 689 -14.23 -3.44 -2.33
C MET A 689 -15.04 -4.12 -1.20
N ALA A 690 -15.46 -3.36 -0.18
CA ALA A 690 -16.39 -3.83 0.85
C ALA A 690 -17.83 -3.82 0.32
N MET A 691 -18.39 -5.01 0.06
CA MET A 691 -19.74 -5.17 -0.50
C MET A 691 -20.70 -5.79 0.52
N TYR A 692 -22.01 -5.51 0.41
CA TYR A 692 -23.01 -6.09 1.32
C TYR A 692 -23.05 -7.63 1.33
N GLY A 693 -22.58 -8.25 0.23
CA GLY A 693 -22.45 -9.70 0.07
C GLY A 693 -21.10 -10.30 0.47
N GLY A 694 -20.14 -9.49 0.96
CA GLY A 694 -18.80 -9.93 1.38
C GLY A 694 -17.67 -9.02 0.89
N PHE A 695 -16.47 -9.19 1.43
CA PHE A 695 -15.27 -8.46 0.99
C PHE A 695 -14.72 -9.06 -0.30
N LYS A 696 -14.53 -8.23 -1.33
CA LYS A 696 -13.99 -8.64 -2.64
C LYS A 696 -12.52 -8.26 -2.85
N SER A 697 -11.92 -7.53 -1.91
CA SER A 697 -10.50 -7.18 -1.90
C SER A 697 -9.64 -8.42 -1.69
N LYS A 698 -8.38 -8.35 -2.14
CA LYS A 698 -7.40 -9.43 -1.98
C LYS A 698 -7.00 -9.62 -0.51
N HIS A 699 -6.96 -8.52 0.24
CA HIS A 699 -6.70 -8.44 1.67
C HIS A 699 -7.87 -7.71 2.34
N ASP A 700 -8.06 -7.91 3.64
CA ASP A 700 -9.12 -7.25 4.41
C ASP A 700 -8.63 -6.77 5.80
N ASP A 701 -7.30 -6.62 5.94
CA ASP A 701 -6.58 -6.35 7.19
C ASP A 701 -6.76 -4.88 7.65
N ALA A 702 -6.88 -3.96 6.69
CA ALA A 702 -7.13 -2.55 6.98
C ALA A 702 -8.60 -2.29 7.36
N LEU A 703 -9.54 -3.08 6.84
CA LEU A 703 -10.96 -3.03 7.21
C LEU A 703 -11.22 -3.53 8.63
N ASP A 704 -10.44 -4.50 9.12
CA ASP A 704 -10.58 -4.97 10.51
C ASP A 704 -10.34 -3.82 11.50
N ASN A 705 -9.35 -2.98 11.23
CA ASN A 705 -9.05 -1.78 12.00
C ASN A 705 -10.25 -0.79 12.05
N VAL A 706 -10.88 -0.51 10.91
CA VAL A 706 -12.07 0.36 10.86
C VAL A 706 -13.25 -0.26 11.60
N SER A 707 -13.43 -1.58 11.47
CA SER A 707 -14.53 -2.31 12.09
C SER A 707 -14.44 -2.37 13.63
N MET A 708 -13.27 -2.07 14.20
CA MET A 708 -13.07 -1.96 15.65
C MET A 708 -13.59 -0.64 16.23
N LEU A 709 -13.64 0.44 15.46
CA LEU A 709 -14.03 1.76 15.97
C LEU A 709 -15.41 1.78 16.67
N PRO A 710 -16.47 1.18 16.11
CA PRO A 710 -17.78 1.13 16.78
C PRO A 710 -17.80 0.29 18.06
N LEU A 711 -16.80 -0.57 18.26
CA LEU A 711 -16.67 -1.45 19.42
C LEU A 711 -15.87 -0.80 20.56
N MET A 712 -15.19 0.31 20.28
CA MET A 712 -14.38 1.03 21.26
C MET A 712 -15.23 2.06 22.01
N GLU A 713 -15.04 2.14 23.33
CA GLU A 713 -15.63 3.20 24.15
C GLU A 713 -14.83 4.51 23.98
N ALA A 714 -15.18 5.28 22.94
CA ALA A 714 -14.55 6.56 22.66
C ALA A 714 -15.14 7.67 23.55
N ILE A 715 -14.25 8.39 24.24
CA ILE A 715 -14.57 9.50 25.13
C ILE A 715 -14.35 10.77 24.33
N LYS A 716 -15.39 11.59 24.20
CA LYS A 716 -15.26 12.89 23.54
C LYS A 716 -14.33 13.80 24.36
N PRO A 717 -13.34 14.44 23.74
CA PRO A 717 -12.60 15.51 24.41
C PRO A 717 -13.57 16.64 24.74
N SER A 718 -13.23 17.44 25.76
CA SER A 718 -13.97 18.66 26.06
C SER A 718 -13.98 19.57 24.83
N MET A 719 -15.12 20.22 24.57
CA MET A 719 -15.21 21.23 23.51
C MET A 719 -14.05 22.22 23.69
N PRO A 720 -13.23 22.49 22.66
CA PRO A 720 -12.26 23.55 22.72
C PRO A 720 -13.06 24.84 22.89
N VAL A 721 -13.12 25.34 24.11
CA VAL A 721 -13.93 26.51 24.43
C VAL A 721 -13.16 27.71 23.90
N ASN A 722 -13.52 28.19 22.71
CA ASN A 722 -13.25 29.56 22.33
C ASN A 722 -14.14 30.44 23.20
N ILE A 723 -13.63 30.86 24.34
CA ILE A 723 -14.31 31.82 25.19
C ILE A 723 -13.95 33.19 24.66
N VAL A 724 -14.93 33.87 24.08
CA VAL A 724 -14.92 35.34 24.00
C VAL A 724 -15.02 35.84 25.44
N TYR A 725 -13.87 36.05 26.08
CA TYR A 725 -13.83 36.55 27.45
C TYR A 725 -14.03 38.07 27.42
N ASN A 726 -15.26 38.52 27.62
CA ASN A 726 -15.55 39.92 27.93
C ASN A 726 -15.13 40.19 29.38
N ALA A 727 -13.85 40.52 29.60
CA ALA A 727 -13.24 40.74 30.90
C ALA A 727 -14.02 41.74 31.77
N GLY A 728 -14.66 42.72 31.13
CA GLY A 728 -15.43 43.75 31.80
C GLY A 728 -16.67 43.23 32.51
N THR A 729 -17.42 42.32 31.89
CA THR A 729 -18.65 41.80 32.48
C THR A 729 -18.41 40.91 33.71
N GLY A 730 -17.41 40.03 33.67
CA GLY A 730 -17.08 39.12 34.78
C GLY A 730 -16.54 39.84 36.00
N LEU A 731 -15.57 40.74 35.81
CA LEU A 731 -14.97 41.53 36.89
C LEU A 731 -15.96 42.55 37.47
N SER A 732 -16.75 43.21 36.61
CA SER A 732 -17.76 44.20 37.04
C SER A 732 -18.88 43.56 37.86
N LYS A 733 -19.38 42.38 37.46
CA LYS A 733 -20.48 41.70 38.18
C LYS A 733 -20.00 40.79 39.32
N GLY A 734 -18.70 40.52 39.40
CA GLY A 734 -18.08 39.65 40.40
C GLY A 734 -17.25 40.41 41.43
N GLU A 735 -15.94 40.16 41.44
CA GLU A 735 -15.01 40.56 42.49
C GLU A 735 -14.88 42.09 42.65
N LEU A 736 -15.14 42.87 41.60
CA LEU A 736 -15.06 44.32 41.60
C LEU A 736 -16.43 45.02 41.67
N GLN A 737 -17.52 44.28 41.88
CA GLN A 737 -18.89 44.82 41.89
C GLN A 737 -19.10 45.99 42.86
N SER A 738 -18.41 45.98 43.99
CA SER A 738 -18.53 47.01 45.04
C SER A 738 -17.58 48.21 44.86
N LEU A 739 -16.81 48.26 43.77
CA LEU A 739 -15.81 49.30 43.51
C LEU A 739 -16.17 50.12 42.27
N ALA A 740 -15.85 51.42 42.32
CA ALA A 740 -16.04 52.33 41.18
C ALA A 740 -15.29 51.86 39.92
N ILE A 741 -14.08 51.29 40.11
CA ILE A 741 -13.25 50.72 39.03
C ILE A 741 -13.92 49.54 38.31
N GLY A 742 -14.84 48.83 38.97
CA GLY A 742 -15.64 47.76 38.39
C GLY A 742 -16.99 48.22 37.86
N GLY A 743 -17.23 49.53 37.72
CA GLY A 743 -18.50 50.06 37.21
C GLY A 743 -19.70 49.75 38.12
N SER A 744 -19.49 49.52 39.42
CA SER A 744 -20.53 49.29 40.43
C SER A 744 -21.53 48.17 40.07
N GLY A 745 -21.09 47.11 39.38
CA GLY A 745 -21.98 46.00 39.00
C GLY A 745 -22.77 46.18 37.71
N SER A 746 -22.53 47.25 36.95
CA SER A 746 -23.21 47.52 35.67
C SER A 746 -22.90 46.51 34.57
N GLY A 747 -21.82 45.75 34.70
CA GLY A 747 -21.31 44.85 33.66
C GLY A 747 -20.38 45.55 32.66
N VAL A 748 -20.09 46.84 32.82
CA VAL A 748 -19.23 47.63 31.91
C VAL A 748 -18.13 48.31 32.74
N ILE A 749 -16.90 48.29 32.23
CA ILE A 749 -15.77 48.98 32.87
C ILE A 749 -15.80 50.47 32.47
N PRO A 750 -15.74 51.42 33.42
CA PRO A 750 -15.62 52.84 33.10
C PRO A 750 -14.38 53.16 32.27
N GLU A 751 -14.52 54.02 31.26
CA GLU A 751 -13.45 54.37 30.32
C GLU A 751 -12.20 54.94 31.02
N GLU A 752 -12.40 55.73 32.09
CA GLU A 752 -11.34 56.32 32.92
C GLU A 752 -10.45 55.29 33.66
N HIS A 753 -10.91 54.04 33.78
CA HIS A 753 -10.24 52.97 34.52
C HIS A 753 -9.82 51.79 33.65
N ARG A 754 -10.15 51.83 32.35
CA ARG A 754 -9.94 50.74 31.39
C ARG A 754 -8.46 50.39 31.21
N ALA A 755 -7.61 51.38 30.92
CA ALA A 755 -6.18 51.15 30.68
C ALA A 755 -5.50 50.48 31.89
N THR A 756 -5.75 50.97 33.10
CA THR A 756 -5.21 50.39 34.34
C THR A 756 -5.67 48.95 34.56
N LEU A 757 -6.93 48.65 34.24
CA LEU A 757 -7.47 47.30 34.39
C LEU A 757 -6.92 46.34 33.33
N ILE A 758 -6.77 46.79 32.08
CA ILE A 758 -6.11 46.03 30.99
C ILE A 758 -4.66 45.69 31.38
N GLU A 759 -3.92 46.64 31.96
CA GLU A 759 -2.56 46.38 32.46
C GLU A 759 -2.54 45.24 33.51
N HIS A 760 -3.52 45.20 34.40
CA HIS A 760 -3.64 44.14 35.40
C HIS A 760 -4.07 42.80 34.79
N ILE A 761 -4.93 42.82 33.78
CA ILE A 761 -5.34 41.63 33.01
C ILE A 761 -4.14 41.05 32.26
N ASN A 762 -3.37 41.86 31.53
CA ASN A 762 -2.15 41.43 30.85
C ASN A 762 -1.15 40.79 31.83
N LYS A 763 -0.99 41.37 33.03
CA LYS A 763 -0.12 40.77 34.06
C LYS A 763 -0.66 39.44 34.60
N GLY A 764 -1.98 39.30 34.75
CA GLY A 764 -2.61 38.04 35.15
C GLY A 764 -2.46 36.95 34.09
N LEU A 765 -2.69 37.28 32.82
CA LEU A 765 -2.49 36.38 31.69
C LEU A 765 -1.04 35.92 31.60
N LEU A 766 -0.07 36.83 31.76
CA LEU A 766 1.34 36.47 31.81
C LEU A 766 1.66 35.44 32.90
N GLN A 767 1.08 35.58 34.11
CA GLN A 767 1.28 34.59 35.17
C GLN A 767 0.73 33.21 34.80
N LEU A 768 -0.45 33.17 34.17
CA LEU A 768 -1.07 31.92 33.73
C LEU A 768 -0.26 31.26 32.60
N PHE A 769 0.13 32.01 31.57
CA PHE A 769 0.89 31.49 30.43
C PHE A 769 2.34 31.12 30.78
N ALA A 770 2.94 31.74 31.81
CA ALA A 770 4.24 31.32 32.32
C ALA A 770 4.16 30.01 33.12
N ARG A 771 3.02 29.76 33.79
CA ARG A 771 2.83 28.59 34.65
C ARG A 771 2.34 27.37 33.88
N PHE A 772 1.37 27.56 33.00
CA PHE A 772 0.72 26.51 32.22
C PHE A 772 1.12 26.59 30.74
N PRO A 773 1.24 25.47 30.02
CA PRO A 773 1.57 25.44 28.59
C PRO A 773 0.35 25.85 27.74
N LEU A 774 -0.14 27.09 27.88
CA LEU A 774 -1.38 27.55 27.23
C LEU A 774 -1.19 27.96 25.76
N LYS A 775 0.04 28.29 25.38
CA LYS A 775 0.44 28.57 23.99
C LYS A 775 1.84 28.01 23.78
N GLU A 776 1.94 27.02 22.90
CA GLU A 776 3.22 26.48 22.45
C GLU A 776 3.50 26.98 21.04
N ALA A 777 4.77 27.26 20.76
CA ALA A 777 5.23 27.67 19.45
C ALA A 777 6.53 26.96 19.12
N GLN A 778 6.83 26.88 17.82
CA GLN A 778 8.03 26.26 17.31
C GLN A 778 8.87 27.28 16.56
N VAL A 779 10.19 27.19 16.72
CA VAL A 779 11.17 27.96 15.95
C VAL A 779 12.26 27.04 15.42
N VAL A 780 12.75 27.34 14.22
CA VAL A 780 13.84 26.60 13.58
C VAL A 780 15.13 27.38 13.74
N ILE A 781 16.16 26.71 14.25
CA ILE A 781 17.51 27.26 14.41
C ILE A 781 18.44 26.53 13.46
N GLU A 782 19.15 27.27 12.61
CA GLU A 782 20.26 26.76 11.82
C GLU A 782 21.57 26.85 12.62
N LEU A 783 22.27 25.74 12.75
CA LEU A 783 23.52 25.69 13.49
C LEU A 783 24.69 26.18 12.63
N HIS A 784 25.59 26.90 13.28
CA HIS A 784 26.85 27.36 12.70
C HIS A 784 28.01 27.04 13.67
N ASP A 785 29.12 26.56 13.13
CA ASP A 785 30.31 26.16 13.90
C ASP A 785 30.92 27.31 14.73
N HIS A 786 30.69 28.57 14.35
CA HIS A 786 31.15 29.76 15.07
C HIS A 786 30.17 30.26 16.16
N ILE A 787 29.06 29.55 16.43
CA ILE A 787 28.05 29.94 17.42
C ILE A 787 27.76 28.80 18.38
N ASN A 788 28.03 29.02 19.67
CA ASN A 788 27.79 28.01 20.71
C ASN A 788 26.54 28.28 21.57
N ILE A 789 26.00 29.51 21.53
CA ILE A 789 24.78 29.90 22.27
C ILE A 789 23.82 30.58 21.31
N TYR A 790 22.62 30.02 21.22
CA TYR A 790 21.55 30.43 20.32
C TYR A 790 20.41 31.03 21.13
N TYR A 791 20.29 32.34 21.07
CA TYR A 791 19.21 33.13 21.66
C TYR A 791 18.02 33.23 20.71
N LEU A 792 16.82 32.99 21.23
CA LEU A 792 15.55 33.15 20.54
C LEU A 792 15.07 34.61 20.65
N ARG A 793 15.68 35.51 19.86
CA ARG A 793 15.38 36.95 19.84
C ARG A 793 15.28 37.47 18.41
N GLU A 794 14.42 38.46 18.19
CA GLU A 794 14.13 39.02 16.86
C GLU A 794 15.37 39.50 16.08
N LYS A 795 16.39 40.00 16.79
CA LYS A 795 17.65 40.44 16.16
C LYS A 795 18.46 39.29 15.52
N TYR A 796 18.20 38.03 15.83
CA TYR A 796 18.90 36.87 15.24
C TYR A 796 18.10 36.21 14.10
N CYS A 797 17.00 36.84 13.69
CA CYS A 797 16.13 36.37 12.62
C CYS A 797 16.73 36.63 11.23
N SER A 798 16.68 35.60 10.38
CA SER A 798 17.28 35.62 9.04
C SER A 798 16.66 36.67 8.11
N LEU A 799 15.35 36.92 8.22
CA LEU A 799 14.61 37.88 7.39
C LEU A 799 14.53 39.30 7.99
N ASN A 800 15.11 39.55 9.18
CA ASN A 800 15.08 40.87 9.79
C ASN A 800 16.13 41.81 9.18
N GLU A 801 15.73 42.62 8.20
CA GLU A 801 16.62 43.55 7.50
C GLU A 801 17.19 44.63 8.42
N ASP A 802 16.42 45.08 9.41
CA ASP A 802 16.78 46.13 10.37
C ASP A 802 17.62 45.62 11.56
N SER A 803 17.97 44.33 11.58
CA SER A 803 18.73 43.76 12.69
C SER A 803 20.14 44.39 12.79
N PRO A 804 20.55 44.83 14.00
CA PRO A 804 21.90 45.35 14.26
C PRO A 804 22.98 44.24 14.26
N VAL A 805 22.59 42.98 14.06
CA VAL A 805 23.48 41.81 14.05
C VAL A 805 23.86 41.46 12.61
N ASP A 806 25.16 41.20 12.38
CA ASP A 806 25.70 40.76 11.09
C ASP A 806 25.00 39.46 10.62
N ARG A 807 24.73 39.35 9.31
CA ARG A 807 23.96 38.25 8.69
C ARG A 807 24.50 36.86 9.08
N LYS A 808 25.83 36.73 9.23
CA LYS A 808 26.45 35.44 9.61
C LYS A 808 26.10 34.97 11.04
N TYR A 809 25.52 35.81 11.88
CA TYR A 809 25.05 35.46 13.22
C TYR A 809 23.51 35.42 13.32
N ARG A 810 22.81 35.46 12.17
CA ARG A 810 21.37 35.30 12.10
C ARG A 810 21.05 33.85 11.78
N TYR A 811 20.62 33.11 12.79
CA TYR A 811 20.42 31.65 12.74
C TYR A 811 18.97 31.23 12.93
N ILE A 812 18.06 32.17 13.22
CA ILE A 812 16.63 31.85 13.30
C ILE A 812 16.07 31.85 11.88
N ALA A 813 15.71 30.66 11.40
CA ALA A 813 15.15 30.48 10.07
C ALA A 813 13.67 30.90 10.07
N GLU A 814 13.33 31.81 9.17
CA GLU A 814 11.97 32.35 9.00
C GLU A 814 11.52 32.24 7.55
N THR A 815 10.20 32.23 7.35
CA THR A 815 9.59 32.42 6.03
C THR A 815 8.69 33.66 6.07
N PRO A 816 8.32 34.25 4.91
CA PRO A 816 7.35 35.36 4.89
C PRO A 816 6.01 35.03 5.58
N GLU A 817 5.66 33.75 5.66
CA GLU A 817 4.41 33.23 6.22
C GLU A 817 4.52 32.83 7.71
N SER A 818 5.75 32.67 8.23
CA SER A 818 6.00 32.25 9.61
C SER A 818 7.18 33.04 10.20
N ARG A 819 6.83 34.14 10.88
CA ARG A 819 7.78 35.03 11.58
C ARG A 819 7.86 34.69 13.06
N PHE A 820 9.03 34.85 13.64
CA PHE A 820 9.29 34.64 15.05
C PHE A 820 8.70 35.77 15.89
N GLY A 821 7.84 35.43 16.85
CA GLY A 821 7.03 36.38 17.63
C GLY A 821 7.69 37.02 18.85
N ASN A 822 8.99 36.79 19.09
CA ASN A 822 9.76 37.34 20.22
C ASN A 822 9.04 37.28 21.58
N ASN A 823 8.40 36.15 21.87
CA ASN A 823 7.47 35.97 23.00
C ASN A 823 7.80 34.73 23.83
N VAL A 824 9.06 34.29 23.85
CA VAL A 824 9.49 33.09 24.56
C VAL A 824 9.36 33.28 26.07
N LEU A 825 8.65 32.38 26.74
CA LEU A 825 8.58 32.30 28.21
C LEU A 825 9.47 31.19 28.75
N ARG A 826 9.54 30.06 28.06
CA ARG A 826 10.35 28.90 28.45
C ARG A 826 10.55 27.95 27.28
N ILE A 827 11.75 27.42 27.12
CA ILE A 827 12.02 26.31 26.19
C ILE A 827 11.63 24.99 26.86
N ASP A 828 10.81 24.19 26.18
CA ASP A 828 10.32 22.91 26.72
C ASP A 828 10.98 21.70 26.05
N GLN A 829 11.13 21.72 24.71
CA GLN A 829 11.66 20.58 23.96
C GLN A 829 12.51 21.04 22.77
N VAL A 830 13.50 20.23 22.42
CA VAL A 830 14.34 20.45 21.23
C VAL A 830 14.45 19.14 20.46
N PHE A 831 14.32 19.21 19.14
CA PHE A 831 14.44 18.08 18.22
C PHE A 831 15.50 18.37 17.17
N ASN A 832 16.18 17.33 16.69
CA ASN A 832 17.10 17.44 15.57
C ASN A 832 16.36 17.30 14.22
N LYS A 833 17.09 17.39 13.10
CA LYS A 833 16.53 17.27 11.75
C LYS A 833 15.85 15.93 11.44
N GLU A 834 16.22 14.86 12.13
CA GLU A 834 15.58 13.53 12.01
C GLU A 834 14.34 13.37 12.94
N GLY A 835 13.92 14.42 13.64
CA GLY A 835 12.76 14.39 14.54
C GLY A 835 13.02 13.68 15.87
N ARG A 836 14.28 13.44 16.24
CA ARG A 836 14.65 12.84 17.54
C ARG A 836 14.77 13.92 18.61
N ARG A 837 14.05 13.73 19.73
CA ARG A 837 14.13 14.60 20.91
C ARG A 837 15.55 14.60 21.46
N GLN A 838 16.07 15.79 21.75
CA GLN A 838 17.36 15.99 22.38
C GLN A 838 17.17 16.15 23.89
N ASP A 839 18.06 15.52 24.66
CA ASP A 839 18.06 15.67 26.10
C ASP A 839 18.52 17.08 26.49
N LEU A 840 17.80 17.68 27.44
CA LEU A 840 18.03 19.04 27.92
C LEU A 840 18.56 18.99 29.35
N ASN A 841 19.73 19.56 29.57
CA ASN A 841 20.38 19.68 30.88
C ASN A 841 20.73 18.33 31.58
N ASP A 842 20.84 17.21 30.86
CA ASP A 842 21.19 15.88 31.40
C ASP A 842 22.64 15.43 31.11
N ASP A 843 23.22 14.67 32.05
CA ASP A 843 24.52 13.95 32.14
C ASP A 843 25.79 14.52 31.41
N PRO A 844 26.93 14.72 32.11
CA PRO A 844 28.22 15.13 31.52
C PRO A 844 28.86 14.18 30.48
N MET A 845 28.39 12.94 30.29
CA MET A 845 28.99 11.99 29.33
C MET A 845 28.34 11.96 27.93
N CYS A 846 27.24 12.68 27.70
CA CYS A 846 26.51 12.75 26.42
C CYS A 846 26.55 14.20 25.87
N PRO A 847 26.57 14.46 24.54
CA PRO A 847 26.50 15.82 24.00
C PRO A 847 25.07 16.41 24.13
N SER A 848 24.59 16.55 25.36
CA SER A 848 23.28 17.14 25.66
C SER A 848 23.27 18.65 25.44
N LEU A 849 22.09 19.16 25.08
CA LEU A 849 21.86 20.60 24.94
C LEU A 849 21.63 21.21 26.31
N ARG A 850 22.08 22.45 26.51
CA ARG A 850 21.85 23.18 27.78
C ARG A 850 21.00 24.41 27.56
N ILE A 851 20.19 24.75 28.55
CA ILE A 851 19.35 25.96 28.55
C ILE A 851 19.91 26.93 29.60
N PRO A 852 20.87 27.80 29.25
CA PRO A 852 21.45 28.76 30.19
C PRO A 852 20.51 29.91 30.57
N GLU A 853 19.59 30.28 29.69
CA GLU A 853 18.55 31.30 29.92
C GLU A 853 17.21 30.80 29.38
N PHE A 854 16.09 31.40 29.78
CA PHE A 854 14.74 30.97 29.39
C PHE A 854 14.51 30.97 27.86
N ASP A 855 15.31 31.76 27.12
CA ASP A 855 15.27 31.95 25.67
C ASP A 855 16.60 31.57 24.97
N ALA A 856 17.51 30.86 25.64
CA ALA A 856 18.82 30.52 25.08
C ALA A 856 19.11 29.02 25.10
N ILE A 857 19.75 28.53 24.04
CA ILE A 857 20.20 27.14 23.91
C ILE A 857 21.71 27.13 23.67
N GLN A 858 22.43 26.43 24.52
CA GLN A 858 23.84 26.16 24.33
C GLN A 858 24.03 24.81 23.63
N VAL A 859 24.70 24.84 22.48
CA VAL A 859 25.07 23.66 21.70
C VAL A 859 26.58 23.45 21.86
N PRO A 860 27.04 22.39 22.54
CA PRO A 860 28.48 22.21 22.83
C PRO A 860 29.35 21.97 21.59
N ARG A 861 28.80 21.35 20.53
CA ARG A 861 29.49 21.05 19.27
C ARG A 861 28.54 21.31 18.08
N PRO A 862 28.31 22.58 17.71
CA PRO A 862 27.47 22.91 16.57
C PRO A 862 28.11 22.41 15.27
N ILE A 863 27.30 21.85 14.38
CA ILE A 863 27.72 21.42 13.04
C ILE A 863 27.02 22.34 12.04
N THR A 864 27.79 23.02 11.21
CA THR A 864 27.26 23.99 10.24
C THR A 864 26.26 23.34 9.28
N GLY A 865 25.07 23.92 9.17
CA GLY A 865 23.99 23.46 8.28
C GLY A 865 23.06 22.40 8.89
N GLU A 866 23.32 21.96 10.12
CA GLU A 866 22.33 21.22 10.90
C GLU A 866 21.21 22.16 11.37
N ILE A 867 20.02 21.62 11.61
CA ILE A 867 18.89 22.38 12.11
C ILE A 867 18.36 21.78 13.41
N LEU A 868 17.91 22.65 14.31
CA LEU A 868 17.17 22.29 15.52
C LEU A 868 15.75 22.85 15.45
N PHE A 869 14.78 22.02 15.76
CA PHE A 869 13.40 22.43 16.00
C PHE A 869 13.22 22.64 17.49
N VAL A 870 12.91 23.87 17.89
CA VAL A 870 12.77 24.26 19.29
C VAL A 870 11.31 24.53 19.57
N ILE A 871 10.73 23.77 20.49
CA ILE A 871 9.38 23.99 21.01
C ILE A 871 9.50 24.77 22.32
N TYR A 872 8.81 25.91 22.38
CA TYR A 872 8.82 26.81 23.52
C TYR A 872 7.41 27.26 23.89
N ARG A 873 7.19 27.56 25.18
CA ARG A 873 5.99 28.24 25.65
C ARG A 873 6.08 29.70 25.27
N ALA A 874 5.02 30.18 24.63
CA ALA A 874 4.92 31.54 24.15
C ALA A 874 3.99 32.35 25.04
N SER A 875 4.31 33.63 25.22
CA SER A 875 3.45 34.59 25.92
C SER A 875 2.19 34.90 25.11
N HIS A 876 1.15 35.34 25.81
CA HIS A 876 -0.05 35.90 25.18
C HIS A 876 0.28 37.22 24.46
N GLU A 877 -0.51 37.55 23.45
CA GLU A 877 -0.46 38.87 22.82
C GLU A 877 -0.97 39.93 23.81
N GLN A 878 -0.22 41.01 23.99
CA GLN A 878 -0.62 42.09 24.90
C GLN A 878 -1.91 42.72 24.39
N ILE A 879 -2.91 42.79 25.28
CA ILE A 879 -4.15 43.51 24.99
C ILE A 879 -3.81 45.01 24.92
N PRO A 880 -4.14 45.71 23.82
CA PRO A 880 -3.92 47.15 23.68
C PRO A 880 -4.69 47.96 24.72
N ASP A 881 -4.15 49.10 25.15
CA ASP A 881 -4.79 49.97 26.15
C ASP A 881 -6.14 50.56 25.67
N ASP A 882 -6.34 50.64 24.35
CA ASP A 882 -7.54 51.11 23.66
C ASP A 882 -8.51 49.99 23.26
N ALA A 883 -8.24 48.74 23.69
CA ALA A 883 -9.09 47.60 23.37
C ALA A 883 -10.54 47.81 23.85
N THR A 884 -11.48 47.35 23.03
CA THR A 884 -12.91 47.34 23.37
C THR A 884 -13.22 46.20 24.34
N ASP A 885 -14.38 46.26 25.00
CA ASP A 885 -14.81 45.23 25.95
C ASP A 885 -15.03 43.85 25.29
N ASP A 886 -15.08 43.79 23.95
CA ASP A 886 -15.24 42.58 23.14
C ASP A 886 -13.91 41.98 22.65
N TYR A 887 -12.77 42.45 23.16
CA TYR A 887 -11.45 41.95 22.77
C TYR A 887 -11.28 40.46 23.15
N GLU A 888 -10.95 39.63 22.17
CA GLU A 888 -10.86 38.18 22.34
C GLU A 888 -9.53 37.76 23.00
N VAL A 889 -9.63 36.98 24.08
CA VAL A 889 -8.47 36.41 24.78
C VAL A 889 -8.61 34.89 24.84
N HIS A 890 -7.64 34.18 24.28
CA HIS A 890 -7.62 32.71 24.26
C HIS A 890 -7.17 32.14 25.62
N LEU A 891 -8.12 31.78 26.49
CA LEU A 891 -7.85 31.16 27.79
C LEU A 891 -8.92 30.09 28.13
N PRO A 892 -8.55 28.89 28.65
CA PRO A 892 -9.53 27.88 29.05
C PRO A 892 -10.48 28.37 30.15
N SER A 893 -11.72 27.88 30.16
CA SER A 893 -12.75 28.25 31.15
C SER A 893 -12.32 28.01 32.59
N SER A 894 -11.54 26.95 32.82
CA SER A 894 -10.99 26.58 34.13
C SER A 894 -10.07 27.66 34.72
N HIS A 895 -9.44 28.49 33.87
CA HIS A 895 -8.46 29.49 34.28
C HIS A 895 -9.06 30.89 34.47
N LEU A 896 -10.32 31.11 34.05
CA LEU A 896 -10.97 32.41 34.10
C LEU A 896 -11.15 32.92 35.53
N GLU A 897 -11.60 32.06 36.45
CA GLU A 897 -11.81 32.46 37.84
C GLU A 897 -10.48 32.79 38.52
N ALA A 898 -9.41 32.08 38.17
CA ALA A 898 -8.06 32.40 38.62
C ALA A 898 -7.61 33.77 38.08
N LEU A 899 -7.80 34.04 36.78
CA LEU A 899 -7.50 35.34 36.19
C LEU A 899 -8.23 36.47 36.93
N ASN A 900 -9.54 36.31 37.17
CA ASN A 900 -10.37 37.30 37.87
C ASN A 900 -9.85 37.58 39.27
N SER A 901 -9.55 36.54 40.06
CA SER A 901 -9.01 36.70 41.41
C SER A 901 -7.64 37.37 41.43
N TYR A 902 -6.77 37.10 40.44
CA TYR A 902 -5.47 37.79 40.34
C TYR A 902 -5.64 39.28 40.03
N VAL A 903 -6.52 39.61 39.07
CA VAL A 903 -6.82 41.01 38.72
C VAL A 903 -7.42 41.74 39.91
N ALA A 904 -8.38 41.13 40.61
CA ALA A 904 -9.00 41.70 41.80
C ALA A 904 -7.99 41.94 42.92
N HIS A 905 -7.07 41.01 43.17
CA HIS A 905 -5.97 41.19 44.11
C HIS A 905 -5.16 42.47 43.80
N ARG A 906 -4.76 42.65 42.54
CA ARG A 906 -3.96 43.80 42.10
C ARG A 906 -4.71 45.12 42.28
N VAL A 907 -6.00 45.14 41.92
CA VAL A 907 -6.87 46.31 42.10
C VAL A 907 -7.00 46.68 43.59
N PHE A 908 -7.31 45.71 44.47
CA PHE A 908 -7.45 45.98 45.91
C PHE A 908 -6.14 46.45 46.56
N MET A 909 -5.00 45.91 46.12
CA MET A 909 -3.68 46.34 46.61
C MET A 909 -3.32 47.76 46.12
N ALA A 910 -3.73 48.15 44.91
CA ALA A 910 -3.48 49.48 44.37
C ALA A 910 -4.30 50.58 45.07
N ILE A 911 -5.51 50.27 45.55
CA ILE A 911 -6.36 51.21 46.29
C ILE A 911 -5.76 51.56 47.66
N GLY A 912 -5.13 50.58 48.34
CA GLY A 912 -4.56 50.75 49.68
C GLY A 912 -5.60 50.83 50.81
N GLY A 913 -5.13 50.70 52.05
CA GLY A 913 -5.95 50.66 53.28
C GLY A 913 -6.07 49.26 53.88
N GLU A 914 -6.23 49.17 55.20
CA GLU A 914 -6.15 47.90 55.95
C GLU A 914 -7.20 46.86 55.49
N ARG A 915 -8.44 47.31 55.27
CA ARG A 915 -9.55 46.44 54.83
C ARG A 915 -9.40 45.97 53.38
N GLN A 916 -8.90 46.83 52.50
CA GLN A 916 -8.69 46.55 51.08
C GLN A 916 -7.46 45.65 50.89
N THR A 917 -6.41 45.87 51.68
CA THR A 917 -5.22 44.99 51.71
C THR A 917 -5.59 43.58 52.15
N ALA A 918 -6.45 43.45 53.19
CA ALA A 918 -6.96 42.14 53.62
C ALA A 918 -7.76 41.43 52.52
N LYS A 919 -8.67 42.14 51.83
CA LYS A 919 -9.41 41.59 50.67
C LYS A 919 -8.48 41.24 49.50
N GLY A 920 -7.46 42.05 49.24
CA GLY A 920 -6.44 41.76 48.23
C GLY A 920 -5.70 40.46 48.54
N GLN A 921 -5.29 40.24 49.79
CA GLN A 921 -4.65 39.00 50.21
C GLN A 921 -5.59 37.79 50.13
N GLU A 922 -6.88 37.95 50.46
CA GLU A 922 -7.90 36.91 50.29
C GLU A 922 -8.03 36.46 48.82
N GLN A 923 -8.08 37.42 47.89
CA GLN A 923 -8.15 37.11 46.46
C GLN A 923 -6.87 36.43 45.94
N LEU A 924 -5.70 36.80 46.46
CA LEU A 924 -4.45 36.11 46.13
C LEU A 924 -4.43 34.67 46.66
N ALA A 925 -4.97 34.43 47.87
CA ALA A 925 -5.11 33.08 48.41
C ALA A 925 -6.09 32.24 47.57
N LYS A 926 -7.21 32.84 47.13
CA LYS A 926 -8.16 32.21 46.21
C LYS A 926 -7.50 31.87 44.86
N PHE A 927 -6.73 32.80 44.28
CA PHE A 927 -5.94 32.56 43.07
C PHE A 927 -5.01 31.35 43.25
N ASN A 928 -4.16 31.34 44.28
CA ASN A 928 -3.23 30.23 44.50
C ASN A 928 -3.93 28.88 44.72
N SER A 929 -5.09 28.88 45.39
CA SER A 929 -5.93 27.69 45.57
C SER A 929 -6.48 27.17 44.24
N LEU A 930 -7.01 28.07 43.39
CA LEU A 930 -7.50 27.73 42.06
C LEU A 930 -6.38 27.23 41.14
N ILE A 931 -5.19 27.84 41.19
CA ILE A 931 -4.02 27.38 40.44
C ILE A 931 -3.62 25.99 40.88
N SER A 932 -3.56 25.74 42.20
CA SER A 932 -3.25 24.41 42.75
C SER A 932 -4.31 23.38 42.35
N LEU A 933 -5.58 23.77 42.31
CA LEU A 933 -6.67 22.92 41.88
C LEU A 933 -6.57 22.56 40.39
N ILE A 934 -6.23 23.54 39.54
CA ILE A 934 -6.00 23.33 38.11
C ILE A 934 -4.83 22.36 37.91
N GLU A 935 -3.72 22.55 38.64
CA GLU A 935 -2.56 21.66 38.60
C GLU A 935 -2.88 20.24 39.11
N GLU A 936 -3.60 20.11 40.24
CA GLU A 936 -3.93 18.81 40.85
C GLU A 936 -4.91 18.00 39.99
N LYS A 937 -5.93 18.68 39.45
CA LYS A 937 -6.97 18.05 38.64
C LYS A 937 -6.64 18.04 37.15
N ASN A 938 -5.48 18.58 36.75
CA ASN A 938 -5.03 18.64 35.36
C ASN A 938 -6.06 19.31 34.43
N LEU A 939 -6.66 20.40 34.90
CA LEU A 939 -7.77 21.09 34.23
C LEU A 939 -7.30 22.05 33.11
N ASP A 940 -6.01 22.12 32.87
CA ASP A 940 -5.38 22.74 31.71
C ASP A 940 -5.38 21.81 30.48
N ASN A 941 -5.91 20.58 30.61
CA ASN A 941 -6.04 19.58 29.55
C ASN A 941 -4.72 19.25 28.83
N ASN A 942 -3.57 19.62 29.41
CA ASN A 942 -2.26 19.48 28.78
C ASN A 942 -1.32 18.50 29.48
N SER A 943 -1.56 18.07 30.73
CA SER A 943 -0.67 17.08 31.34
C SER A 943 -1.11 15.64 31.04
N TYR A 944 -0.38 15.01 30.13
CA TYR A 944 -0.33 13.54 30.03
C TYR A 944 0.51 12.89 31.16
N GLN A 945 0.95 13.65 32.17
CA GLN A 945 2.01 13.20 33.09
C GLN A 945 1.54 12.63 34.44
N ALA A 946 0.27 12.75 34.84
CA ALA A 946 -0.10 12.50 36.23
C ALA A 946 -0.69 11.11 36.57
N THR A 947 -0.97 10.23 35.61
CA THR A 947 -1.57 8.90 35.91
C THR A 947 -0.56 7.75 36.02
N ASN A 948 0.63 7.85 35.41
CA ASN A 948 1.59 6.74 35.37
C ASN A 948 2.88 6.93 36.19
N THR A 949 3.13 8.12 36.77
CA THR A 949 4.42 8.40 37.46
C THR A 949 4.33 8.40 38.99
N ARG A 950 3.13 8.39 39.60
CA ARG A 950 3.00 8.44 41.07
C ARG A 950 3.52 7.16 41.78
N PHE A 951 3.56 6.02 41.09
CA PHE A 951 4.22 4.81 41.59
C PHE A 951 5.76 4.91 41.58
N CYS A 952 6.34 5.66 40.65
CA CYS A 952 7.79 5.82 40.52
C CYS A 952 8.37 6.75 41.60
N CYS A 953 7.54 7.63 42.19
CA CYS A 953 7.96 8.62 43.19
C CYS A 953 7.68 8.22 44.64
N GLY A 954 7.28 6.97 44.91
CA GLY A 954 7.16 6.43 46.28
C GLY A 954 6.00 6.98 47.12
N GLY A 955 4.98 7.60 46.50
CA GLY A 955 3.78 8.03 47.21
C GLY A 955 2.77 6.88 47.35
N PHE A 956 2.46 6.49 48.59
CA PHE A 956 1.39 5.53 48.87
C PHE A 956 0.02 6.23 48.91
N VAL A 957 -0.99 5.54 48.39
CA VAL A 957 -2.39 5.67 48.86
C VAL A 957 -2.61 4.62 49.93
#